data_AF-A0A7V1IDS8-F1
#
_entry.id   AF-A0A7V1IDS8-F1
#
_cell.length_a   1.000
_cell.length_b   1.000
_cell.length_c   1.000
_cell.angle_alpha   90.00
_cell.angle_beta   90.00
_cell.angle_gamma   90.00
#
_symmetry.space_group_name_H-M   'P 1'
#
loop_
_entity.id
_entity.type
_entity.pdbx_description
1 polymer ?
#
loop_
_entity_poly.entity_id
_entity_poly.type
_entity_poly.pdbx_seq_one_letter_code
_entity_poly.pdbx_strand_id
1 'polypeptide(L)'
;RGEDYLGERSIWRMPASGGKAKRVVEGASSPFDLTADGRWMIYSRIVRQKNESYFADLYLRDLRRDKEVRLTRMARAMDPSFAPDERSVVFIVNRDGTKNLATLPLPPREAWAKLKPLPAGSVRLLTRFTDGTQCWRPRFHPGGGWIAYARGVTVGRDIYRIRPDGTGERLLIGGPGDQRDPAFSPDGKSLYYADDHTGIFNLYRLRLDGEGEPEPLTNVLGGAFMPAPAGNGGVAYTEFGAKGFQLHVLDDPGPVDPAAMTYEPDFLQRLPLVTYDDSAVDTPAAEPYSNPFENLFFVPRIAFDYGTFKPGVYIFSSDFLEKLNLFAGFDLNTRGEFDILSMLEFRALRPTLFVEGYFLKRVDDERFRDPYVIVGETPDGRPIYDTYRIDYSFHLLEVDGGARMRLSTPLQLELRGIWSRYQAFQTFEDHSTFNYTYFIGRSVQARLDADFTQRRVGGNVHPRGGWRGQVTAAWENNKFIEGFEINADAFTLQEVYTPYRYWRFEGDATTWWNPLGRLVFQPRLRGGYLDRQVDPFMHLYAGGLHGMRGYSFYSLGGTRTFILSLALRHPLWRAGHRRIGWLRLDGIWGALFGDVGDAWRERGFTPEQAKRDIGLELRAKFYSWYGYPTAVTLSAARGFDTFSITENLRTTRYEPQWRYYLTVLFDFETIFPSAPFARR
;
A
#
# COMPACT_ATOMS: atom_id res chain seq x y z
N ARG A 1 27.68 4.65 -3.01
CA ARG A 1 26.80 5.34 -4.00
C ARG A 1 25.39 5.21 -3.49
N GLY A 2 24.73 6.35 -3.25
CA GLY A 2 23.40 6.41 -2.67
C GLY A 2 22.38 5.66 -3.52
N GLU A 3 21.90 4.56 -3.00
CA GLU A 3 20.46 4.34 -3.05
C GLU A 3 19.92 5.01 -1.78
N ASP A 4 18.75 5.64 -1.89
CA ASP A 4 18.09 6.45 -0.88
C ASP A 4 17.99 5.76 0.51
N TYR A 5 17.47 6.47 1.53
CA TYR A 5 17.21 5.90 2.87
C TYR A 5 16.35 4.62 2.85
N LEU A 6 15.75 4.27 1.71
CA LEU A 6 14.87 3.13 1.47
C LEU A 6 15.48 2.08 0.51
N GLY A 7 16.72 2.28 0.07
CA GLY A 7 17.38 1.51 -0.99
C GLY A 7 17.96 0.19 -0.50
N GLU A 8 18.15 -0.76 -1.42
CA GLU A 8 18.72 -2.06 -1.08
C GLU A 8 20.25 -1.95 -0.90
N ARG A 9 20.71 -2.08 0.34
CA ARG A 9 22.14 -2.18 0.68
C ARG A 9 22.81 -3.30 -0.14
N SER A 10 24.00 -3.00 -0.67
CA SER A 10 24.69 -3.88 -1.62
C SER A 10 26.19 -3.95 -1.32
N ILE A 11 26.84 -5.07 -1.65
CA ILE A 11 28.29 -5.24 -1.54
C ILE A 11 28.92 -4.98 -2.89
N TRP A 12 29.99 -4.18 -2.90
CA TRP A 12 30.70 -3.76 -4.11
C TRP A 12 32.18 -4.11 -4.01
N ARG A 13 32.80 -4.37 -5.17
CA ARG A 13 34.24 -4.57 -5.33
C ARG A 13 34.82 -3.44 -6.19
N MET A 14 35.92 -2.85 -5.75
CA MET A 14 36.67 -1.81 -6.46
C MET A 14 38.18 -2.14 -6.44
N PRO A 15 38.96 -1.77 -7.46
CA PRO A 15 40.42 -1.80 -7.38
C PRO A 15 40.93 -0.88 -6.27
N ALA A 16 42.02 -1.28 -5.58
CA ALA A 16 42.63 -0.46 -4.53
C ALA A 16 43.20 0.87 -5.04
N SER A 17 43.61 0.94 -6.31
CA SER A 17 44.04 2.17 -7.00
C SER A 17 42.89 3.14 -7.31
N GLY A 18 41.67 2.84 -6.86
CA GLY A 18 40.44 3.53 -7.28
C GLY A 18 39.94 3.06 -8.66
N GLY A 19 38.70 3.44 -9.00
CA GLY A 19 38.11 3.16 -10.31
C GLY A 19 36.63 2.77 -10.27
N LYS A 20 36.15 2.04 -11.28
CA LYS A 20 34.75 1.63 -11.38
C LYS A 20 34.42 0.50 -10.40
N ALA A 21 33.49 0.74 -9.49
CA ALA A 21 32.96 -0.30 -8.60
C ALA A 21 32.06 -1.29 -9.36
N LYS A 22 32.20 -2.58 -9.07
CA LYS A 22 31.34 -3.67 -9.56
C LYS A 22 30.51 -4.23 -8.39
N ARG A 23 29.19 -4.32 -8.56
CA ARG A 23 28.30 -4.92 -7.56
C ARG A 23 28.53 -6.43 -7.49
N VAL A 24 28.70 -6.97 -6.29
CA VAL A 24 28.94 -8.39 -6.00
C VAL A 24 27.69 -9.04 -5.41
N VAL A 25 27.02 -8.34 -4.49
CA VAL A 25 25.79 -8.80 -3.82
C VAL A 25 24.79 -7.66 -3.72
N GLU A 26 23.52 -7.98 -3.91
CA GLU A 26 22.36 -7.12 -3.68
C GLU A 26 21.61 -7.57 -2.42
N GLY A 27 20.97 -6.63 -1.72
CA GLY A 27 20.14 -6.87 -0.53
C GLY A 27 20.89 -7.26 0.76
N ALA A 28 22.19 -6.96 0.87
CA ALA A 28 22.98 -7.27 2.06
C ALA A 28 22.52 -6.45 3.27
N SER A 29 22.29 -7.06 4.43
CA SER A 29 21.75 -6.36 5.61
C SER A 29 22.82 -5.77 6.53
N SER A 30 24.04 -6.32 6.49
CA SER A 30 25.15 -5.99 7.40
C SER A 30 26.52 -6.15 6.72
N PRO A 31 27.64 -5.71 7.36
CA PRO A 31 28.99 -5.99 6.89
C PRO A 31 29.26 -7.48 6.63
N PHE A 32 30.24 -7.76 5.77
CA PHE A 32 30.68 -9.10 5.36
C PHE A 32 32.07 -9.42 5.92
N ASP A 33 32.50 -10.67 5.76
CA ASP A 33 33.87 -11.12 6.01
C ASP A 33 34.36 -12.03 4.87
N LEU A 34 35.67 -12.13 4.71
CA LEU A 34 36.33 -12.88 3.63
C LEU A 34 37.30 -13.92 4.21
N THR A 35 37.48 -15.03 3.50
CA THR A 35 38.59 -15.96 3.77
C THR A 35 39.93 -15.30 3.44
N ALA A 36 41.01 -15.80 4.04
CA ALA A 36 42.35 -15.21 3.89
C ALA A 36 42.83 -15.11 2.43
N ASP A 37 42.40 -16.04 1.57
CA ASP A 37 42.72 -16.04 0.12
C ASP A 37 41.72 -15.22 -0.73
N GLY A 38 40.76 -14.54 -0.10
CA GLY A 38 39.73 -13.72 -0.73
C GLY A 38 38.75 -14.49 -1.63
N ARG A 39 38.70 -15.83 -1.54
CA ARG A 39 37.83 -16.65 -2.40
C ARG A 39 36.40 -16.74 -1.89
N TRP A 40 36.19 -16.88 -0.58
CA TRP A 40 34.86 -17.02 -0.02
C TRP A 40 34.47 -15.78 0.77
N MET A 41 33.18 -15.46 0.70
CA MET A 41 32.59 -14.35 1.41
C MET A 41 31.41 -14.84 2.24
N ILE A 42 31.36 -14.43 3.50
CA ILE A 42 30.18 -14.60 4.35
C ILE A 42 29.55 -13.24 4.63
N TYR A 43 28.23 -13.18 4.54
CA TYR A 43 27.48 -11.94 4.75
C TYR A 43 26.03 -12.26 5.12
N SER A 44 25.29 -11.25 5.57
CA SER A 44 23.85 -11.38 5.84
C SER A 44 23.01 -10.74 4.74
N ARG A 45 21.89 -11.38 4.39
CA ARG A 45 20.91 -10.84 3.43
C ARG A 45 19.52 -10.84 4.01
N ILE A 46 18.73 -9.79 3.74
CA ILE A 46 17.30 -9.78 4.05
C ILE A 46 16.58 -10.76 3.13
N VAL A 47 15.81 -11.67 3.70
CA VAL A 47 15.04 -12.68 2.97
C VAL A 47 13.58 -12.63 3.39
N ARG A 48 12.69 -12.55 2.39
CA ARG A 48 11.25 -12.74 2.58
C ARG A 48 10.95 -14.21 2.87
N GLN A 49 10.30 -14.48 3.98
CA GLN A 49 9.89 -15.82 4.40
C GLN A 49 8.52 -16.20 3.79
N LYS A 50 8.10 -17.46 3.95
CA LYS A 50 6.80 -17.96 3.42
C LYS A 50 5.59 -17.23 4.00
N ASN A 51 5.69 -16.75 5.23
CA ASN A 51 4.69 -15.92 5.91
C ASN A 51 4.86 -14.42 5.63
N GLU A 52 5.72 -14.06 4.68
CA GLU A 52 5.95 -12.69 4.20
C GLU A 52 6.67 -11.77 5.19
N SER A 53 7.12 -12.28 6.34
CA SER A 53 8.07 -11.57 7.21
C SER A 53 9.45 -11.47 6.54
N TYR A 54 10.21 -10.42 6.87
CA TYR A 54 11.58 -10.21 6.40
C TYR A 54 12.56 -10.49 7.53
N PHE A 55 13.45 -11.47 7.36
CA PHE A 55 14.53 -11.74 8.30
C PHE A 55 15.87 -11.77 7.57
N ALA A 56 16.91 -11.27 8.24
CA ALA A 56 18.27 -11.43 7.80
C ALA A 56 18.77 -12.86 8.09
N ASP A 57 19.47 -13.47 7.13
CA ASP A 57 20.11 -14.77 7.27
C ASP A 57 21.52 -14.75 6.68
N LEU A 58 22.38 -15.66 7.14
CA LEU A 58 23.76 -15.80 6.68
C LEU A 58 23.84 -16.51 5.34
N TYR A 59 24.71 -16.02 4.47
CA TYR A 59 25.02 -16.57 3.17
C TYR A 59 26.53 -16.71 3.01
N LEU A 60 26.94 -17.81 2.39
CA LEU A 60 28.31 -18.08 2.00
C LEU A 60 28.40 -18.11 0.47
N ARG A 61 29.31 -17.33 -0.11
CA ARG A 61 29.47 -17.18 -1.57
C ARG A 61 30.90 -17.50 -2.01
N ASP A 62 31.03 -18.33 -3.05
CA ASP A 62 32.29 -18.55 -3.79
C ASP A 62 32.45 -17.43 -4.83
N LEU A 63 33.37 -16.52 -4.61
CA LEU A 63 33.62 -15.38 -5.49
C LEU A 63 34.29 -15.76 -6.82
N ARG A 64 34.81 -16.98 -6.96
CA ARG A 64 35.40 -17.48 -8.22
C ARG A 64 34.37 -18.19 -9.10
N ARG A 65 33.46 -18.96 -8.49
CA ARG A 65 32.43 -19.74 -9.21
C ARG A 65 31.05 -19.08 -9.25
N ASP A 66 30.93 -17.92 -8.64
CA ASP A 66 29.67 -17.18 -8.47
C ASP A 66 28.52 -18.03 -7.90
N LYS A 67 28.86 -18.95 -6.99
CA LYS A 67 27.91 -19.86 -6.34
C LYS A 67 27.67 -19.43 -4.90
N GLU A 68 26.44 -19.58 -4.42
CA GLU A 68 26.03 -19.12 -3.11
C GLU A 68 25.17 -20.16 -2.37
N VAL A 69 25.30 -20.22 -1.05
CA VAL A 69 24.47 -21.04 -0.16
C VAL A 69 23.97 -20.22 1.02
N ARG A 70 22.68 -20.35 1.33
CA ARG A 70 22.08 -19.82 2.56
C ARG A 70 22.41 -20.76 3.72
N LEU A 71 23.15 -20.27 4.71
CA LEU A 71 23.59 -21.06 5.86
C LEU A 71 22.51 -21.16 6.95
N THR A 72 21.77 -20.08 7.21
CA THR A 72 20.77 -20.01 8.29
C THR A 72 19.37 -19.70 7.80
N ARG A 73 18.35 -19.99 8.62
CA ARG A 73 16.94 -19.67 8.31
C ARG A 73 16.24 -19.05 9.50
N MET A 74 15.67 -17.87 9.29
CA MET A 74 14.94 -17.10 10.31
C MET A 74 15.81 -16.78 11.54
N ALA A 75 17.14 -16.72 11.35
CA ALA A 75 18.08 -16.51 12.44
C ALA A 75 18.21 -15.03 12.82
N ARG A 76 17.72 -14.10 11.98
CA ARG A 76 17.90 -12.65 12.16
C ARG A 76 19.39 -12.33 12.37
N ALA A 77 20.21 -12.94 11.51
CA ALA A 77 21.64 -13.00 11.64
C ALA A 77 22.32 -11.77 11.01
N MET A 78 23.30 -11.18 11.70
CA MET A 78 24.05 -10.00 11.24
C MET A 78 25.53 -10.10 11.59
N ASP A 79 26.35 -9.24 11.00
CA ASP A 79 27.77 -9.04 11.30
C ASP A 79 28.61 -10.34 11.43
N PRO A 80 28.60 -11.25 10.42
CA PRO A 80 29.40 -12.47 10.52
C PRO A 80 30.91 -12.18 10.46
N SER A 81 31.70 -13.06 11.09
CA SER A 81 33.16 -13.14 10.96
C SER A 81 33.64 -14.57 11.06
N PHE A 82 34.59 -14.96 10.20
CA PHE A 82 35.20 -16.30 10.21
C PHE A 82 36.13 -16.47 11.42
N ALA A 83 36.12 -17.68 11.99
CA ALA A 83 37.23 -18.11 12.84
C ALA A 83 38.51 -18.27 12.00
N PRO A 84 39.71 -18.10 12.59
CA PRO A 84 40.97 -18.19 11.84
C PRO A 84 41.21 -19.55 11.19
N ASP A 85 40.66 -20.62 11.76
CA ASP A 85 40.71 -21.97 11.22
C ASP A 85 39.65 -22.23 10.12
N GLU A 86 38.80 -21.25 9.84
CA GLU A 86 37.66 -21.31 8.92
C GLU A 86 36.69 -22.47 9.25
N ARG A 87 36.66 -22.99 10.49
CA ARG A 87 35.74 -24.08 10.92
C ARG A 87 34.52 -23.58 11.68
N SER A 88 34.43 -22.28 11.91
CA SER A 88 33.23 -21.67 12.48
C SER A 88 33.13 -20.20 12.10
N VAL A 89 31.97 -19.63 12.39
CA VAL A 89 31.66 -18.21 12.19
C VAL A 89 31.05 -17.68 13.48
N VAL A 90 31.44 -16.48 13.90
CA VAL A 90 30.73 -15.71 14.93
C VAL A 90 29.86 -14.67 14.25
N PHE A 91 28.67 -14.41 14.80
CA PHE A 91 27.72 -13.47 14.24
C PHE A 91 26.75 -12.98 15.33
N ILE A 92 25.92 -11.99 14.99
CA ILE A 92 24.88 -11.45 15.86
C ILE A 92 23.52 -12.08 15.54
N VAL A 93 22.77 -12.48 16.55
CA VAL A 93 21.35 -12.84 16.47
C VAL A 93 20.52 -11.77 17.16
N ASN A 94 19.52 -11.22 16.46
CA ASN A 94 18.56 -10.28 17.03
C ASN A 94 17.26 -10.98 17.41
N ARG A 95 16.84 -10.86 18.67
CA ARG A 95 15.52 -11.30 19.15
C ARG A 95 14.95 -10.26 20.10
N ASP A 96 13.73 -9.80 19.81
CA ASP A 96 12.95 -8.87 20.65
C ASP A 96 13.73 -7.60 21.03
N GLY A 97 14.51 -7.06 20.07
CA GLY A 97 15.34 -5.86 20.26
C GLY A 97 16.71 -6.13 20.89
N THR A 98 16.90 -7.28 21.53
CA THR A 98 18.17 -7.70 22.14
C THR A 98 19.06 -8.38 21.10
N LYS A 99 20.35 -8.03 21.06
CA LYS A 99 21.34 -8.61 20.13
C LYS A 99 22.39 -9.40 20.89
N ASN A 100 22.46 -10.70 20.61
CA ASN A 100 23.38 -11.63 21.24
C ASN A 100 24.44 -12.15 20.25
N LEU A 101 25.61 -12.50 20.78
CA LEU A 101 26.62 -13.24 20.04
C LEU A 101 26.19 -14.70 19.85
N ALA A 102 26.44 -15.22 18.66
CA ALA A 102 26.24 -16.62 18.33
C ALA A 102 27.41 -17.14 17.49
N THR A 103 27.63 -18.46 17.53
CA THR A 103 28.56 -19.17 16.66
C THR A 103 27.84 -20.22 15.82
N LEU A 104 28.36 -20.47 14.63
CA LEU A 104 27.90 -21.48 13.69
C LEU A 104 29.10 -22.32 13.23
N PRO A 105 29.14 -23.64 13.50
CA PRO A 105 30.19 -24.51 12.98
C PRO A 105 30.08 -24.65 11.46
N LEU A 106 31.22 -24.70 10.79
CA LEU A 106 31.36 -24.96 9.36
C LEU A 106 32.17 -26.25 9.14
N PRO A 107 31.83 -27.04 8.12
CA PRO A 107 32.67 -28.17 7.73
C PRO A 107 33.99 -27.67 7.12
N PRO A 108 34.98 -28.56 6.91
CA PRO A 108 36.19 -28.24 6.17
C PRO A 108 35.87 -27.58 4.83
N ARG A 109 36.71 -26.62 4.45
CA ARG A 109 36.48 -25.72 3.33
C ARG A 109 36.26 -26.41 1.99
N GLU A 110 36.86 -27.59 1.81
CA GLU A 110 36.70 -28.44 0.63
C GLU A 110 35.24 -28.85 0.40
N ALA A 111 34.45 -28.94 1.49
CA ALA A 111 33.04 -29.29 1.44
C ALA A 111 32.12 -28.10 1.10
N TRP A 112 32.58 -26.86 1.20
CA TRP A 112 31.73 -25.66 1.06
C TRP A 112 31.05 -25.55 -0.31
N ALA A 113 31.72 -26.03 -1.36
CA ALA A 113 31.16 -26.05 -2.72
C ALA A 113 29.87 -26.90 -2.86
N LYS A 114 29.66 -27.85 -1.95
CA LYS A 114 28.49 -28.75 -1.89
C LYS A 114 27.65 -28.54 -0.62
N LEU A 115 27.90 -27.48 0.13
CA LEU A 115 27.23 -27.20 1.39
C LEU A 115 25.73 -26.97 1.18
N LYS A 116 24.93 -27.50 2.10
CA LYS A 116 23.49 -27.25 2.20
C LYS A 116 23.22 -26.36 3.41
N PRO A 117 22.03 -25.73 3.50
CA PRO A 117 21.64 -24.99 4.69
C PRO A 117 21.81 -25.85 5.95
N LEU A 118 22.41 -25.27 6.98
CA LEU A 118 22.65 -25.98 8.23
C LEU A 118 21.35 -26.07 9.04
N PRO A 119 21.17 -27.14 9.85
CA PRO A 119 20.04 -27.26 10.76
C PRO A 119 19.94 -26.04 11.69
N ALA A 120 18.71 -25.63 12.06
CA ALA A 120 18.52 -24.49 12.95
C ALA A 120 19.22 -24.68 14.31
N GLY A 121 19.30 -25.92 14.81
CA GLY A 121 20.01 -26.29 16.04
C GLY A 121 21.54 -26.17 15.97
N SER A 122 22.12 -25.88 14.80
CA SER A 122 23.57 -25.65 14.67
C SER A 122 24.02 -24.30 15.20
N VAL A 123 23.11 -23.35 15.42
CA VAL A 123 23.42 -22.05 16.00
C VAL A 123 23.58 -22.17 17.51
N ARG A 124 24.75 -21.82 18.04
CA ARG A 124 25.03 -21.79 19.48
C ARG A 124 25.19 -20.35 19.96
N LEU A 125 24.36 -19.92 20.90
CA LEU A 125 24.53 -18.61 21.56
C LEU A 125 25.78 -18.60 22.44
N LEU A 126 26.59 -17.55 22.32
CA LEU A 126 27.74 -17.27 23.19
C LEU A 126 27.35 -16.33 24.34
N THR A 127 26.38 -15.43 24.11
CA THR A 127 25.78 -14.56 25.13
C THR A 127 24.27 -14.78 25.20
N ARG A 128 23.65 -14.43 26.35
CA ARG A 128 22.22 -14.67 26.61
C ARG A 128 21.54 -13.49 27.31
N PHE A 129 21.84 -12.27 26.88
CA PHE A 129 21.19 -11.07 27.40
C PHE A 129 19.68 -11.09 27.09
N THR A 130 18.89 -10.46 27.96
CA THR A 130 17.41 -10.38 27.88
C THR A 130 16.86 -9.00 28.26
N ASP A 131 17.73 -8.02 28.47
CA ASP A 131 17.45 -6.70 29.05
C ASP A 131 17.55 -5.57 28.01
N GLY A 132 17.50 -5.90 26.72
CA GLY A 132 17.71 -4.94 25.65
C GLY A 132 19.19 -4.69 25.31
N THR A 133 20.14 -5.36 25.97
CA THR A 133 21.57 -5.29 25.60
C THR A 133 21.77 -5.60 24.12
N GLN A 134 22.63 -4.84 23.48
CA GLN A 134 22.96 -5.00 22.08
C GLN A 134 24.45 -5.28 21.90
N CYS A 135 24.76 -6.30 21.09
CA CYS A 135 26.10 -6.63 20.61
C CYS A 135 26.25 -6.25 19.13
N TRP A 136 27.45 -5.80 18.73
CA TRP A 136 27.78 -5.44 17.36
C TRP A 136 29.17 -5.91 16.94
N ARG A 137 29.33 -6.17 15.64
CA ARG A 137 30.63 -6.40 14.98
C ARG A 137 31.59 -7.34 15.73
N PRO A 138 31.21 -8.61 15.96
CA PRO A 138 32.13 -9.58 16.51
C PRO A 138 33.25 -9.88 15.50
N ARG A 139 34.49 -9.97 16.00
CA ARG A 139 35.68 -10.35 15.25
C ARG A 139 36.48 -11.37 16.03
N PHE A 140 36.89 -12.46 15.39
CA PHE A 140 37.86 -13.37 16.00
C PHE A 140 39.24 -12.72 16.05
N HIS A 141 39.94 -12.91 17.17
CA HIS A 141 41.38 -12.67 17.22
C HIS A 141 42.09 -13.63 16.25
N PRO A 142 43.12 -13.21 15.49
CA PRO A 142 43.82 -14.08 14.54
C PRO A 142 44.42 -15.36 15.15
N GLY A 143 44.75 -15.35 16.45
CA GLY A 143 45.20 -16.52 17.19
C GLY A 143 44.07 -17.45 17.68
N GLY A 144 42.80 -17.11 17.43
CA GLY A 144 41.63 -17.95 17.69
C GLY A 144 41.18 -18.07 19.15
N GLY A 145 41.95 -17.54 20.11
CA GLY A 145 41.68 -17.70 21.54
C GLY A 145 40.48 -16.91 22.09
N TRP A 146 40.02 -15.88 21.38
CA TRP A 146 38.94 -14.99 21.83
C TRP A 146 38.35 -14.16 20.69
N ILE A 147 37.23 -13.49 20.97
CA ILE A 147 36.43 -12.66 20.07
C ILE A 147 36.29 -11.27 20.68
N ALA A 148 36.58 -10.21 19.91
CA ALA A 148 36.25 -8.82 20.27
C ALA A 148 34.88 -8.43 19.71
N TYR A 149 34.10 -7.64 20.44
CA TYR A 149 32.82 -7.10 19.98
C TYR A 149 32.44 -5.84 20.75
N ALA A 150 31.62 -4.98 20.16
CA ALA A 150 31.07 -3.83 20.86
C ALA A 150 29.75 -4.20 21.57
N ARG A 151 29.51 -3.66 22.77
CA ARG A 151 28.32 -3.92 23.60
C ARG A 151 27.81 -2.63 24.22
N GLY A 152 26.49 -2.48 24.32
CA GLY A 152 25.83 -1.32 24.93
C GLY A 152 24.35 -1.58 25.22
N VAL A 153 23.78 -0.81 26.16
CA VAL A 153 22.38 -0.95 26.59
C VAL A 153 21.57 0.31 26.27
N THR A 154 22.06 1.48 26.68
CA THR A 154 21.37 2.78 26.49
C THR A 154 22.16 3.70 25.57
N VAL A 155 23.20 4.36 26.09
CA VAL A 155 24.06 5.32 25.40
C VAL A 155 25.50 4.82 25.46
N GLY A 156 26.23 5.00 24.36
CA GLY A 156 27.62 4.55 24.24
C GLY A 156 27.75 3.04 24.09
N ARG A 157 28.96 2.61 23.71
CA ARG A 157 29.34 1.20 23.61
C ARG A 157 30.76 1.07 24.13
N ASP A 158 31.03 -0.05 24.78
CA ASP A 158 32.39 -0.48 25.05
C ASP A 158 32.74 -1.71 24.22
N ILE A 159 34.03 -1.99 24.08
CA ILE A 159 34.53 -3.19 23.42
C ILE A 159 34.87 -4.24 24.48
N TYR A 160 34.24 -5.40 24.35
CA TYR A 160 34.46 -6.58 25.19
C TYR A 160 35.22 -7.66 24.43
N ARG A 161 35.85 -8.55 25.20
CA ARG A 161 36.41 -9.81 24.71
C ARG A 161 35.72 -11.00 25.37
N ILE A 162 35.51 -12.06 24.62
CA ILE A 162 34.92 -13.33 25.11
C ILE A 162 35.62 -14.52 24.46
N ARG A 163 35.68 -15.67 25.12
CA ARG A 163 36.20 -16.90 24.50
C ARG A 163 35.18 -17.48 23.50
N PRO A 164 35.62 -18.26 22.50
CA PRO A 164 34.71 -18.88 21.54
C PRO A 164 33.71 -19.88 22.15
N ASP A 165 33.96 -20.36 23.37
CA ASP A 165 33.04 -21.20 24.15
C ASP A 165 31.96 -20.40 24.91
N GLY A 166 32.03 -19.07 24.90
CA GLY A 166 31.11 -18.17 25.61
C GLY A 166 31.55 -17.82 27.04
N THR A 167 32.71 -18.28 27.49
CA THR A 167 33.23 -17.99 28.84
C THR A 167 34.20 -16.81 28.85
N GLY A 168 34.48 -16.29 30.04
CA GLY A 168 35.54 -15.30 30.26
C GLY A 168 35.30 -13.95 29.56
N GLU A 169 34.04 -13.54 29.44
CA GLU A 169 33.69 -12.19 28.98
C GLU A 169 34.32 -11.15 29.92
N ARG A 170 35.03 -10.16 29.37
CA ARG A 170 35.54 -9.02 30.12
C ARG A 170 35.67 -7.79 29.23
N LEU A 171 35.63 -6.62 29.87
CA LEU A 171 35.91 -5.34 29.22
C LEU A 171 37.34 -5.36 28.63
N LEU A 172 37.49 -4.86 27.41
CA LEU A 172 38.77 -4.69 26.73
C LEU A 172 39.11 -3.21 26.54
N ILE A 173 38.17 -2.42 26.05
CA ILE A 173 38.26 -0.96 25.93
C ILE A 173 36.92 -0.40 26.38
N GLY A 174 36.93 0.56 27.31
CA GLY A 174 35.75 1.33 27.71
C GLY A 174 36.13 2.78 28.00
N GLY A 175 35.15 3.65 28.13
CA GLY A 175 35.39 5.07 28.36
C GLY A 175 34.13 5.92 28.22
N PRO A 176 34.26 7.25 28.29
CA PRO A 176 33.11 8.17 28.18
C PRO A 176 32.56 8.28 26.74
N GLY A 177 33.31 7.82 25.73
CA GLY A 177 32.86 7.79 24.33
C GLY A 177 32.13 6.49 23.95
N ASP A 178 31.78 6.39 22.67
CA ASP A 178 31.24 5.22 22.00
C ASP A 178 32.37 4.46 21.26
N GLN A 179 32.92 3.42 21.90
CA GLN A 179 33.92 2.55 21.27
C GLN A 179 33.24 1.48 20.42
N ARG A 180 33.51 1.52 19.11
CA ARG A 180 32.88 0.63 18.14
C ARG A 180 33.84 0.10 17.09
N ASP A 181 33.33 -0.87 16.35
CA ASP A 181 33.94 -1.42 15.14
C ASP A 181 35.33 -2.01 15.35
N PRO A 182 35.50 -2.96 16.30
CA PRO A 182 36.79 -3.60 16.54
C PRO A 182 37.28 -4.32 15.28
N ALA A 183 38.56 -4.17 14.95
CA ALA A 183 39.23 -4.84 13.83
C ALA A 183 40.69 -5.15 14.18
N PHE A 184 41.07 -6.43 14.15
CA PHE A 184 42.44 -6.83 14.48
C PHE A 184 43.44 -6.54 13.36
N SER A 185 44.68 -6.23 13.74
CA SER A 185 45.81 -6.34 12.82
C SER A 185 46.01 -7.79 12.37
N PRO A 186 46.55 -8.04 11.15
CA PRO A 186 46.72 -9.40 10.65
C PRO A 186 47.62 -10.29 11.54
N ASP A 187 48.58 -9.70 12.25
CA ASP A 187 49.47 -10.39 13.19
C ASP A 187 48.84 -10.61 14.58
N GLY A 188 47.64 -10.07 14.82
CA GLY A 188 46.92 -10.17 16.09
C GLY A 188 47.54 -9.40 17.25
N LYS A 189 48.53 -8.52 17.00
CA LYS A 189 49.19 -7.73 18.05
C LYS A 189 48.49 -6.41 18.35
N SER A 190 47.57 -5.97 17.51
CA SER A 190 46.85 -4.71 17.68
C SER A 190 45.36 -4.85 17.38
N LEU A 191 44.57 -3.99 18.00
CA LEU A 191 43.14 -3.82 17.73
C LEU A 191 42.88 -2.37 17.32
N TYR A 192 42.39 -2.20 16.09
CA TYR A 192 41.86 -0.93 15.60
C TYR A 192 40.39 -0.79 15.99
N TYR A 193 39.96 0.41 16.35
CA TYR A 193 38.56 0.71 16.67
C TYR A 193 38.28 2.20 16.43
N ALA A 194 37.00 2.57 16.40
CA ALA A 194 36.58 3.97 16.34
C ALA A 194 36.01 4.41 17.69
N ASP A 195 36.32 5.63 18.10
CA ASP A 195 35.93 6.21 19.39
C ASP A 195 35.70 7.71 19.25
N ASP A 196 34.69 8.25 19.92
CA ASP A 196 34.31 9.66 19.91
C ASP A 196 34.49 10.35 21.27
N HIS A 197 35.27 9.78 22.19
CA HIS A 197 35.52 10.41 23.50
C HIS A 197 36.08 11.84 23.41
N THR A 198 36.69 12.22 22.28
CA THR A 198 37.14 13.59 22.01
C THR A 198 36.10 14.48 21.34
N GLY A 199 34.87 14.01 21.14
CA GLY A 199 33.74 14.72 20.50
C GLY A 199 33.47 14.33 19.04
N ILE A 200 34.46 13.79 18.33
CA ILE A 200 34.33 13.33 16.93
C ILE A 200 34.95 11.93 16.82
N PHE A 201 34.24 11.01 16.17
CA PHE A 201 34.76 9.66 15.93
C PHE A 201 36.10 9.69 15.21
N ASN A 202 37.14 9.15 15.83
CA ASN A 202 38.43 8.92 15.19
C ASN A 202 38.88 7.47 15.41
N LEU A 203 39.88 7.03 14.65
CA LEU A 203 40.43 5.69 14.81
C LEU A 203 41.50 5.69 15.88
N TYR A 204 41.52 4.60 16.64
CA TYR A 204 42.51 4.32 17.67
C TYR A 204 43.06 2.92 17.49
N ARG A 205 44.29 2.71 17.97
CA ARG A 205 44.99 1.43 18.01
C ARG A 205 45.33 1.07 19.45
N LEU A 206 44.81 -0.05 19.92
CA LEU A 206 45.27 -0.67 21.16
C LEU A 206 46.30 -1.75 20.83
N ARG A 207 47.52 -1.64 21.39
CA ARG A 207 48.49 -2.75 21.36
C ARG A 207 48.12 -3.80 22.40
N LEU A 208 48.16 -5.07 22.01
CA LEU A 208 47.69 -6.21 22.82
C LEU A 208 48.83 -6.93 23.58
N ASP A 209 50.04 -6.38 23.54
CA ASP A 209 51.27 -6.90 24.14
C ASP A 209 51.49 -6.52 25.61
N GLY A 210 50.65 -5.64 26.19
CA GLY A 210 50.37 -5.74 27.62
C GLY A 210 50.13 -4.45 28.42
N GLU A 211 50.65 -3.28 28.02
CA GLU A 211 50.66 -2.12 28.95
C GLU A 211 50.57 -0.73 28.26
N GLY A 212 50.08 -0.66 27.02
CA GLY A 212 49.98 0.61 26.27
C GLY A 212 48.60 1.26 26.32
N GLU A 213 48.55 2.58 26.51
CA GLU A 213 47.35 3.39 26.24
C GLU A 213 46.96 3.33 24.76
N PRO A 214 45.67 3.48 24.41
CA PRO A 214 45.25 3.53 23.01
C PRO A 214 45.90 4.69 22.24
N GLU A 215 46.52 4.34 21.10
CA GLU A 215 47.17 5.30 20.21
C GLU A 215 46.17 5.85 19.20
N PRO A 216 45.91 7.17 19.14
CA PRO A 216 45.05 7.71 18.10
C PRO A 216 45.73 7.69 16.73
N LEU A 217 44.99 7.36 15.68
CA LEU A 217 45.52 7.22 14.31
C LEU A 217 44.97 8.25 13.33
N THR A 218 43.85 8.90 13.63
CA THR A 218 43.23 9.91 12.75
C THR A 218 42.81 11.12 13.54
N ASN A 219 42.72 12.27 12.86
CA ASN A 219 42.10 13.48 13.37
C ASN A 219 41.32 14.16 12.23
N VAL A 220 40.16 13.61 11.90
CA VAL A 220 39.34 14.09 10.78
C VAL A 220 38.01 14.65 11.28
N LEU A 221 37.62 15.82 10.77
CA LEU A 221 36.40 16.53 11.18
C LEU A 221 35.12 15.79 10.79
N GLY A 222 35.17 15.01 9.70
CA GLY A 222 34.05 14.19 9.22
C GLY A 222 33.81 12.92 10.03
N GLY A 223 34.73 12.59 10.93
CA GLY A 223 34.77 11.35 11.66
C GLY A 223 35.27 10.16 10.83
N ALA A 224 36.05 9.27 11.46
CA ALA A 224 36.58 8.05 10.89
C ALA A 224 35.91 6.82 11.51
N PHE A 225 35.39 5.93 10.67
CA PHE A 225 34.56 4.80 11.07
C PHE A 225 35.00 3.50 10.39
N MET A 226 34.57 2.37 10.95
CA MET A 226 34.67 1.04 10.33
C MET A 226 36.10 0.67 9.88
N PRO A 227 37.10 0.69 10.78
CA PRO A 227 38.45 0.31 10.41
C PRO A 227 38.51 -1.13 9.89
N ALA A 228 39.36 -1.36 8.91
CA ALA A 228 39.70 -2.69 8.40
C ALA A 228 41.21 -2.76 8.13
N PRO A 229 41.90 -3.82 8.55
CA PRO A 229 43.34 -3.95 8.31
C PRO A 229 43.64 -3.95 6.81
N ALA A 230 44.66 -3.20 6.40
CA ALA A 230 45.22 -3.24 5.06
C ALA A 230 46.43 -4.20 5.03
N GLY A 231 46.61 -4.92 3.93
CA GLY A 231 47.63 -5.99 3.81
C GLY A 231 49.09 -5.52 3.89
N ASN A 232 49.33 -4.21 3.91
CA ASN A 232 50.65 -3.57 4.03
C ASN A 232 50.97 -3.09 5.46
N GLY A 233 50.21 -3.52 6.47
CA GLY A 233 50.34 -3.02 7.85
C GLY A 233 49.53 -1.75 8.12
N GLY A 234 48.89 -1.18 7.09
CA GLY A 234 48.00 -0.03 7.19
C GLY A 234 46.59 -0.35 7.69
N VAL A 235 45.72 0.67 7.67
CA VAL A 235 44.30 0.55 8.00
C VAL A 235 43.45 1.30 6.97
N ALA A 236 42.41 0.64 6.46
CA ALA A 236 41.37 1.27 5.65
C ALA A 236 40.22 1.72 6.55
N TYR A 237 39.59 2.84 6.25
CA TYR A 237 38.47 3.37 7.01
C TYR A 237 37.52 4.21 6.15
N THR A 238 36.34 4.50 6.69
CA THR A 238 35.38 5.38 6.04
C THR A 238 35.31 6.73 6.75
N GLU A 239 35.34 7.83 6.00
CA GLU A 239 35.17 9.20 6.49
C GLU A 239 33.85 9.80 5.97
N PHE A 240 33.12 10.57 6.79
CA PHE A 240 31.95 11.31 6.32
C PHE A 240 32.29 12.76 5.95
N GLY A 241 32.38 13.07 4.66
CA GLY A 241 32.67 14.42 4.16
C GLY A 241 31.51 15.08 3.42
N ALA A 242 31.76 16.25 2.82
CA ALA A 242 30.76 17.04 2.06
C ALA A 242 30.13 16.28 0.87
N LYS A 243 30.76 15.20 0.39
CA LYS A 243 30.24 14.33 -0.68
C LYS A 243 29.64 13.01 -0.14
N GLY A 244 29.41 12.91 1.17
CA GLY A 244 29.02 11.70 1.88
C GLY A 244 30.22 10.83 2.30
N PHE A 245 29.96 9.56 2.58
CA PHE A 245 31.00 8.61 2.99
C PHE A 245 32.03 8.34 1.89
N GLN A 246 33.30 8.48 2.24
CA GLN A 246 34.48 8.23 1.41
C GLN A 246 35.32 7.10 2.02
N LEU A 247 36.08 6.38 1.19
CA LEU A 247 36.97 5.29 1.63
C LEU A 247 38.42 5.78 1.58
N HIS A 248 39.13 5.60 2.68
CA HIS A 248 40.50 6.04 2.87
C HIS A 248 41.38 4.85 3.30
N VAL A 249 42.68 4.95 3.04
CA VAL A 249 43.70 3.99 3.49
C VAL A 249 44.84 4.79 4.09
N LEU A 250 45.23 4.44 5.31
CA LEU A 250 46.45 4.92 5.96
C LEU A 250 47.53 3.86 5.80
N ASP A 251 48.61 4.21 5.12
CA ASP A 251 49.78 3.35 4.99
C ASP A 251 50.67 3.56 6.24
N ASP A 252 50.82 2.49 7.05
CA ASP A 252 51.59 2.48 8.31
C ASP A 252 51.29 3.67 9.26
N PRO A 253 50.08 3.75 9.85
CA PRO A 253 49.70 4.90 10.67
C PRO A 253 50.50 4.97 11.98
N GLY A 254 51.18 6.09 12.18
CA GLY A 254 51.74 6.50 13.47
C GLY A 254 50.70 7.18 14.38
N PRO A 255 50.98 7.29 15.69
CA PRO A 255 50.10 8.01 16.61
C PRO A 255 50.02 9.50 16.24
N VAL A 256 48.81 10.05 16.30
CA VAL A 256 48.58 11.50 16.23
C VAL A 256 48.79 12.10 17.62
N ASP A 257 49.19 13.37 17.70
CA ASP A 257 49.26 14.08 18.98
C ASP A 257 47.85 14.19 19.61
N PRO A 258 47.61 13.59 20.80
CA PRO A 258 46.31 13.67 21.46
C PRO A 258 45.85 15.11 21.73
N ALA A 259 46.78 16.05 21.94
CA ALA A 259 46.44 17.46 22.15
C ALA A 259 45.76 18.08 20.93
N ALA A 260 46.10 17.62 19.72
CA ALA A 260 45.52 18.11 18.47
C ALA A 260 44.11 17.55 18.18
N MET A 261 43.65 16.54 18.94
CA MET A 261 42.40 15.80 18.69
C MET A 261 41.24 16.23 19.56
N THR A 262 41.48 17.11 20.53
CA THR A 262 40.43 17.60 21.42
C THR A 262 39.51 18.52 20.64
N TYR A 263 38.23 18.16 20.53
CA TYR A 263 37.21 19.05 20.01
C TYR A 263 37.06 20.26 20.95
N GLU A 264 37.11 21.49 20.41
CA GLU A 264 36.85 22.70 21.20
C GLU A 264 35.37 22.73 21.61
N PRO A 265 35.05 22.68 22.91
CA PRO A 265 33.67 22.68 23.41
C PRO A 265 32.82 23.88 22.96
N ASP A 266 33.48 24.98 22.61
CA ASP A 266 32.84 26.25 22.25
C ASP A 266 32.73 26.47 20.73
N PHE A 267 33.19 25.53 19.88
CA PHE A 267 33.08 25.67 18.41
C PHE A 267 31.63 25.87 17.97
N LEU A 268 30.72 25.11 18.58
CA LEU A 268 29.28 25.19 18.39
C LEU A 268 28.67 26.43 19.06
N GLN A 269 29.21 26.87 20.21
CA GLN A 269 28.75 28.08 20.92
C GLN A 269 29.12 29.39 20.20
N ARG A 270 30.19 29.37 19.38
CA ARG A 270 30.60 30.51 18.51
C ARG A 270 29.78 30.60 17.24
N LEU A 271 29.15 29.50 16.82
CA LEU A 271 28.04 29.56 15.87
C LEU A 271 26.83 30.07 16.65
N PRO A 272 25.96 30.91 16.08
CA PRO A 272 24.71 31.28 16.73
C PRO A 272 23.83 30.02 16.82
N LEU A 273 24.05 29.22 17.86
CA LEU A 273 23.20 28.10 18.22
C LEU A 273 22.07 28.63 19.08
N VAL A 274 20.87 28.42 18.57
CA VAL A 274 19.67 28.41 19.39
C VAL A 274 19.84 27.24 20.36
N THR A 275 20.34 27.50 21.56
CA THR A 275 20.44 26.51 22.64
C THR A 275 19.04 26.05 23.01
N TYR A 276 18.75 24.77 22.80
CA TYR A 276 17.55 24.13 23.34
C TYR A 276 17.98 23.28 24.53
N ASP A 277 17.35 23.46 25.68
CA ASP A 277 17.61 22.71 26.90
C ASP A 277 16.74 21.44 26.91
N ASP A 278 17.32 20.29 26.56
CA ASP A 278 16.62 19.00 26.52
C ASP A 278 16.25 18.45 27.93
N SER A 279 16.71 19.10 29.01
CA SER A 279 16.41 18.74 30.40
C SER A 279 15.33 19.64 31.03
N ALA A 280 15.25 20.90 30.59
CA ALA A 280 14.11 21.77 30.76
C ALA A 280 13.20 21.65 29.53
N VAL A 281 12.69 20.44 29.29
CA VAL A 281 11.48 20.34 28.48
C VAL A 281 10.42 21.03 29.32
N ASP A 282 9.98 22.22 28.88
CA ASP A 282 8.75 22.81 29.36
C ASP A 282 7.68 21.77 29.03
N THR A 283 7.40 20.85 29.96
CA THR A 283 6.28 19.95 29.84
C THR A 283 5.10 20.84 30.16
N PRO A 284 4.41 21.38 29.14
CA PRO A 284 3.25 22.20 29.41
C PRO A 284 2.34 21.39 30.32
N ALA A 285 1.70 22.07 31.28
CA ALA A 285 0.66 21.44 32.07
C ALA A 285 -0.25 20.68 31.09
N ALA A 286 -0.44 19.37 31.32
CA ALA A 286 -1.20 18.55 30.40
C ALA A 286 -2.61 19.13 30.29
N GLU A 287 -2.88 19.83 29.20
CA GLU A 287 -4.21 20.31 28.91
C GLU A 287 -5.02 19.11 28.39
N PRO A 288 -6.28 18.95 28.83
CA PRO A 288 -7.18 18.00 28.20
C PRO A 288 -7.17 18.24 26.69
N TYR A 289 -6.93 17.18 25.90
CA TYR A 289 -6.95 17.28 24.44
C TYR A 289 -8.27 17.92 24.00
N SER A 290 -8.20 19.17 23.56
CA SER A 290 -9.23 19.76 22.73
C SER A 290 -9.13 19.10 21.36
N ASN A 291 -10.22 19.01 20.61
CA ASN A 291 -10.17 18.51 19.23
C ASN A 291 -9.88 19.71 18.30
N PRO A 292 -8.62 20.19 18.10
CA PRO A 292 -8.39 21.16 17.07
C PRO A 292 -8.63 20.45 15.74
N PHE A 293 -9.55 20.97 14.94
CA PHE A 293 -9.53 20.67 13.52
C PHE A 293 -8.17 21.14 12.98
N GLU A 294 -7.52 20.29 12.19
CA GLU A 294 -6.37 20.74 11.41
C GLU A 294 -6.80 21.82 10.39
N ASN A 295 -5.81 22.40 9.71
CA ASN A 295 -6.10 23.29 8.59
C ASN A 295 -6.83 22.51 7.48
N LEU A 296 -7.76 23.19 6.80
CA LEU A 296 -8.40 22.62 5.61
C LEU A 296 -7.36 22.42 4.50
N PHE A 297 -7.27 21.20 4.00
CA PHE A 297 -6.43 20.85 2.86
C PHE A 297 -7.24 20.94 1.57
N PHE A 298 -6.68 21.61 0.57
CA PHE A 298 -7.28 21.77 -0.75
C PHE A 298 -6.47 20.97 -1.78
N VAL A 299 -7.12 20.03 -2.45
CA VAL A 299 -6.50 19.20 -3.49
C VAL A 299 -7.20 19.46 -4.82
N PRO A 300 -6.50 19.98 -5.84
CA PRO A 300 -7.07 20.15 -7.17
C PRO A 300 -7.61 18.81 -7.70
N ARG A 301 -8.80 18.86 -8.28
CA ARG A 301 -9.44 17.72 -8.95
C ARG A 301 -9.64 18.06 -10.41
N ILE A 302 -9.39 17.10 -11.29
CA ILE A 302 -9.77 17.18 -12.70
C ILE A 302 -10.52 15.91 -13.04
N ALA A 303 -11.75 16.05 -13.48
CA ALA A 303 -12.57 14.95 -13.99
C ALA A 303 -12.83 15.12 -15.49
N PHE A 304 -13.13 14.00 -16.16
CA PHE A 304 -13.62 13.98 -17.52
C PHE A 304 -14.80 13.00 -17.60
N ASP A 305 -16.01 13.53 -17.80
CA ASP A 305 -17.24 12.76 -17.90
C ASP A 305 -18.15 13.35 -19.00
N TYR A 306 -18.93 12.48 -19.65
CA TYR A 306 -19.84 12.83 -20.74
C TYR A 306 -19.20 13.71 -21.84
N GLY A 307 -17.92 13.50 -22.13
CA GLY A 307 -17.17 14.24 -23.15
C GLY A 307 -16.67 15.63 -22.72
N THR A 308 -16.77 15.99 -21.43
CA THR A 308 -16.42 17.31 -20.92
C THR A 308 -15.39 17.25 -19.79
N PHE A 309 -14.52 18.26 -19.69
CA PHE A 309 -13.62 18.42 -18.54
C PHE A 309 -14.33 19.15 -17.39
N LYS A 310 -14.15 18.64 -16.17
CA LYS A 310 -14.62 19.28 -14.93
C LYS A 310 -13.46 19.57 -14.00
N PRO A 311 -12.86 20.78 -14.04
CA PRO A 311 -11.96 21.22 -12.98
C PRO A 311 -12.73 21.37 -11.66
N GLY A 312 -12.05 21.08 -10.56
CA GLY A 312 -12.65 21.11 -9.24
C GLY A 312 -11.62 21.08 -8.12
N VAL A 313 -12.11 20.91 -6.91
CA VAL A 313 -11.31 20.86 -5.68
C VAL A 313 -11.92 19.85 -4.72
N TYR A 314 -11.06 19.09 -4.06
CA TYR A 314 -11.39 18.36 -2.85
C TYR A 314 -10.91 19.16 -1.64
N ILE A 315 -11.73 19.19 -0.61
CA ILE A 315 -11.46 19.82 0.68
C ILE A 315 -11.54 18.72 1.72
N PHE A 316 -10.52 18.59 2.56
CA PHE A 316 -10.59 17.65 3.68
C PHE A 316 -9.88 18.19 4.90
N SER A 317 -10.31 17.71 6.06
CA SER A 317 -9.59 17.88 7.32
C SER A 317 -10.04 16.81 8.30
N SER A 318 -9.15 16.48 9.22
CA SER A 318 -9.44 15.62 10.36
C SER A 318 -8.88 16.26 11.63
N ASP A 319 -9.29 15.77 12.79
CA ASP A 319 -8.50 15.99 14.00
C ASP A 319 -7.39 14.93 14.11
N PHE A 320 -6.35 15.18 14.91
CA PHE A 320 -5.20 14.27 15.03
C PHE A 320 -5.54 12.83 15.46
N LEU A 321 -6.70 12.63 16.10
CA LEU A 321 -7.18 11.32 16.54
C LEU A 321 -8.22 10.70 15.60
N GLU A 322 -8.51 11.35 14.46
CA GLU A 322 -9.55 10.99 13.50
C GLU A 322 -10.94 10.74 14.10
N LYS A 323 -11.23 11.38 15.24
CA LYS A 323 -12.54 11.40 15.89
C LYS A 323 -13.58 12.14 15.07
N LEU A 324 -13.18 13.14 14.28
CA LEU A 324 -14.07 13.89 13.40
C LEU A 324 -13.38 14.09 12.04
N ASN A 325 -13.96 13.52 11.00
CA ASN A 325 -13.47 13.65 9.63
C ASN A 325 -14.44 14.49 8.82
N LEU A 326 -13.90 15.48 8.11
CA LEU A 326 -14.62 16.30 7.13
C LEU A 326 -14.03 16.05 5.75
N PHE A 327 -14.90 15.83 4.78
CA PHE A 327 -14.57 15.82 3.37
C PHE A 327 -15.63 16.56 2.58
N ALA A 328 -15.20 17.30 1.57
CA ALA A 328 -16.07 17.89 0.58
C ALA A 328 -15.37 17.90 -0.77
N GLY A 329 -16.15 17.95 -1.84
CA GLY A 329 -15.65 18.09 -3.19
C GLY A 329 -16.62 18.92 -4.03
N PHE A 330 -16.06 19.69 -4.94
CA PHE A 330 -16.79 20.45 -5.92
C PHE A 330 -16.07 20.40 -7.27
N ASP A 331 -16.81 20.28 -8.35
CA ASP A 331 -16.32 20.45 -9.72
C ASP A 331 -17.41 21.02 -10.62
N LEU A 332 -17.01 21.68 -11.69
CA LEU A 332 -17.91 22.34 -12.63
C LEU A 332 -17.33 22.25 -14.05
N ASN A 333 -18.16 21.94 -15.04
CA ASN A 333 -17.77 21.98 -16.44
C ASN A 333 -18.31 23.21 -17.19
N THR A 334 -17.90 23.33 -18.45
CA THR A 334 -18.34 24.41 -19.35
C THR A 334 -19.81 24.34 -19.76
N ARG A 335 -20.48 23.18 -19.59
CA ARG A 335 -21.94 23.03 -19.80
C ARG A 335 -22.75 23.45 -18.58
N GLY A 336 -22.10 23.88 -17.49
CA GLY A 336 -22.77 24.25 -16.24
C GLY A 336 -23.26 23.05 -15.44
N GLU A 337 -22.71 21.85 -15.68
CA GLU A 337 -22.87 20.66 -14.86
C GLU A 337 -21.86 20.68 -13.73
N PHE A 338 -22.29 20.31 -12.53
CA PHE A 338 -21.44 20.25 -11.36
C PHE A 338 -21.71 19.01 -10.52
N ASP A 339 -20.73 18.61 -9.72
CA ASP A 339 -20.92 17.72 -8.57
C ASP A 339 -20.52 18.43 -7.30
N ILE A 340 -21.37 18.31 -6.29
CA ILE A 340 -21.05 18.62 -4.90
C ILE A 340 -21.15 17.31 -4.14
N LEU A 341 -20.12 17.01 -3.38
CA LEU A 341 -20.08 15.88 -2.46
C LEU A 341 -19.59 16.36 -1.11
N SER A 342 -20.17 15.83 -0.04
CA SER A 342 -19.74 16.12 1.32
C SER A 342 -19.89 14.88 2.20
N MET A 343 -19.00 14.74 3.17
CA MET A 343 -19.02 13.66 4.14
C MET A 343 -18.50 14.18 5.48
N LEU A 344 -19.22 13.85 6.54
CA LEU A 344 -18.84 14.08 7.92
C LEU A 344 -18.89 12.74 8.66
N GLU A 345 -17.79 12.31 9.28
CA GLU A 345 -17.76 11.12 10.13
C GLU A 345 -17.37 11.49 11.56
N PHE A 346 -18.19 11.14 12.54
CA PHE A 346 -17.90 11.29 13.96
C PHE A 346 -17.59 9.93 14.60
N ARG A 347 -16.30 9.61 14.67
CA ARG A 347 -15.74 8.34 15.18
C ARG A 347 -15.53 8.32 16.69
N ALA A 348 -15.71 9.45 17.38
CA ALA A 348 -15.63 9.51 18.84
C ALA A 348 -16.71 8.67 19.54
N LEU A 349 -17.85 8.44 18.87
CA LEU A 349 -18.93 7.58 19.37
C LEU A 349 -18.75 6.13 18.90
N ARG A 350 -19.31 5.22 19.69
CA ARG A 350 -19.55 3.83 19.30
C ARG A 350 -21.05 3.57 19.41
N PRO A 351 -21.80 3.53 18.29
CA PRO A 351 -21.34 3.47 16.89
C PRO A 351 -20.79 4.79 16.34
N THR A 352 -19.99 4.71 15.27
CA THR A 352 -19.55 5.88 14.49
C THR A 352 -20.75 6.46 13.77
N LEU A 353 -20.99 7.76 13.94
CA LEU A 353 -22.05 8.46 13.21
C LEU A 353 -21.47 9.05 11.92
N PHE A 354 -22.26 9.07 10.86
CA PHE A 354 -21.86 9.72 9.61
C PHE A 354 -23.03 10.40 8.93
N VAL A 355 -22.71 11.42 8.12
CA VAL A 355 -23.62 12.06 7.18
C VAL A 355 -22.88 12.30 5.88
N GLU A 356 -23.47 11.88 4.77
CA GLU A 356 -22.99 12.10 3.41
C GLU A 356 -24.04 12.92 2.64
N GLY A 357 -23.58 13.84 1.80
CA GLY A 357 -24.41 14.66 0.94
C GLY A 357 -23.91 14.64 -0.49
N TYR A 358 -24.84 14.52 -1.44
CA TYR A 358 -24.55 14.51 -2.87
C TYR A 358 -25.51 15.45 -3.58
N PHE A 359 -24.98 16.38 -4.38
CA PHE A 359 -25.79 17.23 -5.24
C PHE A 359 -25.15 17.35 -6.61
N LEU A 360 -25.82 16.76 -7.60
CA LEU A 360 -25.33 16.71 -8.98
C LEU A 360 -26.27 17.47 -9.90
N LYS A 361 -25.70 18.21 -10.84
CA LYS A 361 -26.42 18.79 -11.98
C LYS A 361 -25.93 18.17 -13.27
N ARG A 362 -26.84 17.70 -14.12
CA ARG A 362 -26.56 17.22 -15.48
C ARG A 362 -27.40 17.96 -16.49
N VAL A 363 -26.83 18.23 -17.66
CA VAL A 363 -27.50 18.97 -18.74
C VAL A 363 -27.55 18.08 -19.96
N ASP A 364 -28.73 18.00 -20.56
CA ASP A 364 -28.97 17.26 -21.79
C ASP A 364 -29.82 18.08 -22.75
N ASP A 365 -29.73 17.83 -24.04
CA ASP A 365 -30.54 18.51 -25.05
C ASP A 365 -31.16 17.48 -25.99
N GLU A 366 -32.49 17.37 -25.95
CA GLU A 366 -33.24 16.48 -26.83
C GLU A 366 -33.94 17.29 -27.93
N ARG A 367 -33.92 16.74 -29.15
CA ARG A 367 -34.71 17.25 -30.27
C ARG A 367 -35.92 16.36 -30.49
N PHE A 368 -37.10 16.93 -30.38
CA PHE A 368 -38.35 16.25 -30.69
C PHE A 368 -38.79 16.62 -32.10
N ARG A 369 -39.35 15.64 -32.83
CA ARG A 369 -40.06 15.92 -34.08
C ARG A 369 -41.46 16.35 -33.72
N ASP A 370 -41.90 17.49 -34.22
CA ASP A 370 -43.30 17.91 -34.16
C ASP A 370 -44.10 17.08 -35.18
N PRO A 371 -44.94 16.13 -34.74
CA PRO A 371 -45.68 15.29 -35.67
C PRO A 371 -46.77 16.04 -36.44
N TYR A 372 -47.03 17.32 -36.11
CA TYR A 372 -48.11 18.12 -36.72
C TYR A 372 -47.61 19.19 -37.70
N VAL A 373 -46.31 19.46 -37.76
CA VAL A 373 -45.72 20.46 -38.66
C VAL A 373 -44.81 19.76 -39.66
N ILE A 374 -45.18 19.76 -40.94
CA ILE A 374 -44.37 19.20 -42.03
C ILE A 374 -43.66 20.37 -42.73
N VAL A 375 -42.32 20.40 -42.63
CA VAL A 375 -41.45 21.44 -43.20
C VAL A 375 -40.88 21.06 -44.56
N GLY A 376 -41.16 19.86 -45.06
CA GLY A 376 -40.80 19.44 -46.42
C GLY A 376 -41.14 17.98 -46.72
N GLU A 377 -40.72 17.51 -47.90
CA GLU A 377 -40.81 16.10 -48.30
C GLU A 377 -39.45 15.61 -48.79
N THR A 378 -39.10 14.37 -48.43
CA THR A 378 -37.93 13.68 -49.00
C THR A 378 -38.17 13.35 -50.49
N PRO A 379 -37.11 13.12 -51.29
CA PRO A 379 -37.25 12.72 -52.70
C PRO A 379 -38.13 11.46 -52.92
N ASP A 380 -38.28 10.64 -51.88
CA ASP A 380 -39.08 9.41 -51.87
C ASP A 380 -40.53 9.65 -51.38
N GLY A 381 -40.94 10.91 -51.21
CA GLY A 381 -42.31 11.32 -50.84
C GLY A 381 -42.65 11.18 -49.35
N ARG A 382 -41.67 11.05 -48.45
CA ARG A 382 -41.93 10.99 -46.99
C ARG A 382 -41.89 12.39 -46.37
N PRO A 383 -42.83 12.75 -45.48
CA PRO A 383 -42.86 14.06 -44.83
C PRO A 383 -41.66 14.25 -43.89
N ILE A 384 -41.08 15.44 -43.95
CA ILE A 384 -40.05 15.93 -43.03
C ILE A 384 -40.77 16.78 -42.00
N TYR A 385 -40.78 16.31 -40.76
CA TYR A 385 -41.39 17.01 -39.64
C TYR A 385 -40.47 18.10 -39.11
N ASP A 386 -41.05 19.20 -38.65
CA ASP A 386 -40.33 20.23 -37.91
C ASP A 386 -39.74 19.63 -36.64
N THR A 387 -38.68 20.21 -36.10
CA THR A 387 -38.07 19.74 -34.87
C THR A 387 -37.90 20.88 -33.89
N TYR A 388 -38.45 20.75 -32.69
CA TYR A 388 -38.20 21.67 -31.59
C TYR A 388 -37.21 21.05 -30.60
N ARG A 389 -36.33 21.90 -30.07
CA ARG A 389 -35.34 21.55 -29.05
C ARG A 389 -35.87 21.83 -27.65
N ILE A 390 -35.66 20.89 -26.74
CA ILE A 390 -35.85 21.09 -25.30
C ILE A 390 -34.51 20.86 -24.61
N ASP A 391 -34.02 21.87 -23.91
CA ASP A 391 -32.86 21.74 -23.04
C ASP A 391 -33.30 21.28 -21.65
N TYR A 392 -32.81 20.13 -21.21
CA TYR A 392 -33.05 19.56 -19.90
C TYR A 392 -31.88 19.87 -18.96
N SER A 393 -32.20 20.18 -17.71
CA SER A 393 -31.24 20.02 -16.62
C SER A 393 -31.84 19.23 -15.47
N PHE A 394 -31.07 18.23 -15.03
CA PHE A 394 -31.44 17.31 -13.95
C PHE A 394 -30.65 17.66 -12.71
N HIS A 395 -31.36 17.89 -11.62
CA HIS A 395 -30.81 18.22 -10.31
C HIS A 395 -31.06 17.05 -9.37
N LEU A 396 -30.01 16.38 -8.91
CA LEU A 396 -30.09 15.17 -8.10
C LEU A 396 -29.49 15.45 -6.71
N LEU A 397 -30.35 15.60 -5.70
CA LEU A 397 -29.95 15.78 -4.31
C LEU A 397 -30.18 14.49 -3.52
N GLU A 398 -29.18 14.08 -2.73
CA GLU A 398 -29.27 13.00 -1.74
C GLU A 398 -28.55 13.36 -0.46
N VAL A 399 -29.14 12.97 0.67
CA VAL A 399 -28.53 13.02 1.98
C VAL A 399 -28.68 11.65 2.63
N ASP A 400 -27.57 11.09 3.07
CA ASP A 400 -27.47 9.79 3.71
C ASP A 400 -26.87 9.96 5.10
N GLY A 401 -27.64 9.66 6.14
CA GLY A 401 -27.19 9.75 7.53
C GLY A 401 -27.30 8.40 8.21
N GLY A 402 -26.31 8.03 9.01
CA GLY A 402 -26.30 6.70 9.60
C GLY A 402 -25.35 6.49 10.76
N ALA A 403 -25.33 5.24 11.20
CA ALA A 403 -24.46 4.75 12.25
C ALA A 403 -23.78 3.45 11.81
N ARG A 404 -22.47 3.36 12.01
CA ARG A 404 -21.64 2.20 11.69
C ARG A 404 -21.08 1.58 12.97
N MET A 405 -21.34 0.29 13.16
CA MET A 405 -20.96 -0.47 14.34
C MET A 405 -20.11 -1.68 13.96
N ARG A 406 -18.91 -1.76 14.52
CA ARG A 406 -18.07 -2.95 14.39
C ARG A 406 -18.49 -3.99 15.44
N LEU A 407 -19.12 -5.07 14.99
CA LEU A 407 -19.58 -6.16 15.87
C LEU A 407 -18.43 -7.08 16.28
N SER A 408 -17.49 -7.32 15.37
CA SER A 408 -16.24 -8.06 15.62
C SER A 408 -15.18 -7.66 14.58
N THR A 409 -13.98 -8.24 14.64
CA THR A 409 -12.94 -7.96 13.63
C THR A 409 -13.45 -8.17 12.19
N PRO A 410 -14.16 -9.27 11.85
CA PRO A 410 -14.68 -9.49 10.49
C PRO A 410 -16.09 -8.95 10.23
N LEU A 411 -16.89 -8.58 11.25
CA LEU A 411 -18.30 -8.22 11.07
C LEU A 411 -18.56 -6.74 11.39
N GLN A 412 -19.28 -6.07 10.48
CA GLN A 412 -19.72 -4.68 10.63
C GLN A 412 -21.19 -4.54 10.27
N LEU A 413 -21.95 -3.85 11.12
CA LEU A 413 -23.34 -3.45 10.88
C LEU A 413 -23.40 -1.96 10.57
N GLU A 414 -24.18 -1.59 9.58
CA GLU A 414 -24.45 -0.20 9.21
C GLU A 414 -25.96 0.03 9.13
N LEU A 415 -26.45 1.07 9.81
CA LEU A 415 -27.84 1.53 9.75
C LEU A 415 -27.87 2.89 9.08
N ARG A 416 -28.75 3.08 8.09
CA ARG A 416 -28.79 4.27 7.23
C ARG A 416 -30.21 4.80 7.09
N GLY A 417 -30.36 6.11 7.05
CA GLY A 417 -31.53 6.82 6.59
C GLY A 417 -31.14 7.68 5.39
N ILE A 418 -31.78 7.42 4.25
CA ILE A 418 -31.49 8.09 2.98
C ILE A 418 -32.70 8.92 2.58
N TRP A 419 -32.47 10.18 2.25
CA TRP A 419 -33.46 11.06 1.65
C TRP A 419 -32.93 11.58 0.31
N SER A 420 -33.76 11.50 -0.71
CA SER A 420 -33.42 11.91 -2.08
C SER A 420 -34.50 12.77 -2.69
N ARG A 421 -34.12 13.76 -3.49
CA ARG A 421 -35.04 14.59 -4.27
C ARG A 421 -34.43 14.90 -5.63
N TYR A 422 -35.08 14.43 -6.69
CA TYR A 422 -34.61 14.68 -8.06
C TYR A 422 -35.60 15.54 -8.83
N GLN A 423 -35.07 16.54 -9.49
CA GLN A 423 -35.83 17.54 -10.22
C GLN A 423 -35.36 17.62 -11.67
N ALA A 424 -36.28 17.91 -12.56
CA ALA A 424 -36.00 18.23 -13.95
C ALA A 424 -36.43 19.67 -14.21
N PHE A 425 -35.61 20.38 -14.97
CA PHE A 425 -35.89 21.71 -15.49
C PHE A 425 -35.81 21.63 -17.00
N GLN A 426 -36.85 22.09 -17.68
CA GLN A 426 -36.97 22.12 -19.12
C GLN A 426 -36.90 23.59 -19.55
N THR A 427 -36.11 23.87 -20.58
CA THR A 427 -36.08 25.17 -21.25
C THR A 427 -36.44 24.94 -22.71
N PHE A 428 -37.50 25.61 -23.16
CA PHE A 428 -37.98 25.54 -24.54
C PHE A 428 -37.27 26.59 -25.41
N GLU A 429 -37.41 26.50 -26.73
CA GLU A 429 -36.77 27.42 -27.68
C GLU A 429 -37.20 28.88 -27.51
N ASP A 430 -38.42 29.11 -27.01
CA ASP A 430 -38.96 30.44 -26.69
C ASP A 430 -38.45 31.00 -25.33
N HIS A 431 -37.48 30.30 -24.71
CA HIS A 431 -36.93 30.56 -23.38
C HIS A 431 -37.93 30.42 -22.22
N SER A 432 -39.12 29.88 -22.46
CA SER A 432 -39.99 29.46 -21.36
C SER A 432 -39.34 28.31 -20.59
N THR A 433 -39.55 28.30 -19.27
CA THR A 433 -38.99 27.26 -18.39
C THR A 433 -40.08 26.57 -17.59
N PHE A 434 -39.93 25.26 -17.44
CA PHE A 434 -40.83 24.44 -16.65
C PHE A 434 -40.02 23.50 -15.77
N ASN A 435 -40.31 23.45 -14.47
CA ASN A 435 -39.61 22.58 -13.54
C ASN A 435 -40.57 21.71 -12.75
N TYR A 436 -40.11 20.52 -12.38
CA TYR A 436 -40.90 19.57 -11.61
C TYR A 436 -40.00 18.61 -10.84
N THR A 437 -40.53 18.07 -9.75
CA THR A 437 -39.87 17.00 -9.01
C THR A 437 -40.36 15.65 -9.54
N TYR A 438 -39.47 14.83 -10.09
CA TYR A 438 -39.86 13.52 -10.65
C TYR A 438 -39.66 12.36 -9.67
N PHE A 439 -38.83 12.54 -8.65
CA PHE A 439 -38.59 11.52 -7.63
C PHE A 439 -38.36 12.12 -6.24
N ILE A 440 -39.03 11.55 -5.24
CA ILE A 440 -38.79 11.82 -3.82
C ILE A 440 -38.53 10.49 -3.14
N GLY A 441 -37.29 10.24 -2.76
CA GLY A 441 -36.83 9.00 -2.14
C GLY A 441 -36.76 9.10 -0.62
N ARG A 442 -37.20 8.04 0.07
CA ARG A 442 -36.95 7.84 1.50
C ARG A 442 -36.67 6.36 1.74
N SER A 443 -35.47 6.05 2.21
CA SER A 443 -35.06 4.67 2.49
C SER A 443 -34.49 4.55 3.89
N VAL A 444 -34.84 3.47 4.59
CA VAL A 444 -34.18 3.07 5.84
C VAL A 444 -33.52 1.72 5.58
N GLN A 445 -32.20 1.64 5.75
CA GLN A 445 -31.42 0.45 5.40
C GLN A 445 -30.66 -0.11 6.61
N ALA A 446 -30.58 -1.42 6.68
CA ALA A 446 -29.66 -2.16 7.52
C ALA A 446 -28.76 -3.02 6.62
N ARG A 447 -27.45 -2.84 6.77
CA ARG A 447 -26.42 -3.55 5.99
C ARG A 447 -25.47 -4.28 6.94
N LEU A 448 -25.24 -5.57 6.69
CA LEU A 448 -24.24 -6.37 7.40
C LEU A 448 -23.14 -6.75 6.42
N ASP A 449 -21.91 -6.34 6.74
CA ASP A 449 -20.70 -6.71 6.02
C ASP A 449 -19.91 -7.75 6.82
N ALA A 450 -19.39 -8.74 6.10
CA ALA A 450 -18.57 -9.82 6.63
C ALA A 450 -17.30 -9.97 5.79
N ASP A 451 -16.13 -9.84 6.40
CA ASP A 451 -14.84 -10.03 5.73
C ASP A 451 -13.97 -11.02 6.51
N PHE A 452 -13.93 -12.26 6.01
CA PHE A 452 -13.11 -13.36 6.52
C PHE A 452 -11.92 -13.65 5.60
N THR A 453 -11.48 -12.66 4.84
CA THR A 453 -10.31 -12.80 3.96
C THR A 453 -9.01 -12.85 4.75
N GLN A 454 -8.06 -13.68 4.29
CA GLN A 454 -6.75 -13.73 4.91
C GLN A 454 -5.90 -12.54 4.46
N ARG A 455 -5.53 -11.66 5.42
CA ARG A 455 -4.63 -10.52 5.18
C ARG A 455 -3.22 -11.03 4.81
N ARG A 456 -2.76 -10.69 3.60
CA ARG A 456 -1.45 -11.06 3.03
C ARG A 456 -0.96 -9.94 2.11
N VAL A 457 0.35 -9.82 1.92
CA VAL A 457 0.98 -8.90 0.97
C VAL A 457 0.51 -9.25 -0.45
N GLY A 458 -0.12 -8.28 -1.13
CA GLY A 458 -0.75 -8.49 -2.44
C GLY A 458 -2.09 -9.23 -2.39
N GLY A 459 -2.63 -9.52 -1.20
CA GLY A 459 -3.96 -10.09 -1.00
C GLY A 459 -5.08 -9.20 -1.53
N ASN A 460 -4.87 -7.88 -1.63
CA ASN A 460 -5.78 -6.94 -2.26
C ASN A 460 -5.93 -7.13 -3.78
N VAL A 461 -4.98 -7.77 -4.44
CA VAL A 461 -5.00 -8.02 -5.90
C VAL A 461 -5.24 -9.49 -6.23
N HIS A 462 -4.73 -10.39 -5.40
CA HIS A 462 -4.88 -11.83 -5.61
C HIS A 462 -5.15 -12.56 -4.27
N PRO A 463 -6.36 -12.41 -3.71
CA PRO A 463 -6.75 -13.13 -2.51
C PRO A 463 -6.61 -14.64 -2.73
N ARG A 464 -6.03 -15.35 -1.76
CA ARG A 464 -5.74 -16.79 -1.88
C ARG A 464 -6.66 -17.68 -1.05
N GLY A 465 -7.51 -17.09 -0.21
CA GLY A 465 -8.31 -17.82 0.76
C GLY A 465 -9.21 -16.91 1.56
N GLY A 466 -10.36 -17.44 1.95
CA GLY A 466 -11.39 -16.75 2.73
C GLY A 466 -12.56 -16.29 1.86
N TRP A 467 -13.47 -15.54 2.47
CA TRP A 467 -14.67 -15.03 1.79
C TRP A 467 -15.03 -13.65 2.31
N ARG A 468 -15.77 -12.90 1.49
CA ARG A 468 -16.38 -11.63 1.84
C ARG A 468 -17.85 -11.69 1.44
N GLY A 469 -18.72 -11.14 2.27
CA GLY A 469 -20.13 -11.01 1.94
C GLY A 469 -20.73 -9.73 2.48
N GLN A 470 -21.80 -9.31 1.85
CA GLN A 470 -22.65 -8.20 2.25
C GLN A 470 -24.10 -8.62 2.07
N VAL A 471 -24.93 -8.31 3.06
CA VAL A 471 -26.39 -8.35 2.91
C VAL A 471 -26.98 -7.01 3.29
N THR A 472 -28.04 -6.60 2.61
CA THR A 472 -28.73 -5.33 2.85
C THR A 472 -30.24 -5.56 2.80
N ALA A 473 -30.92 -5.07 3.82
CA ALA A 473 -32.37 -4.99 3.88
C ALA A 473 -32.76 -3.51 3.98
N ALA A 474 -33.65 -3.07 3.09
CA ALA A 474 -34.07 -1.68 3.00
C ALA A 474 -35.60 -1.60 2.95
N TRP A 475 -36.17 -0.69 3.74
CA TRP A 475 -37.56 -0.27 3.60
C TRP A 475 -37.61 1.03 2.80
N GLU A 476 -38.27 0.96 1.64
CA GLU A 476 -38.37 2.05 0.67
C GLU A 476 -39.76 2.71 0.79
N ASN A 477 -39.82 4.03 0.83
CA ASN A 477 -41.06 4.83 0.86
C ASN A 477 -40.93 6.02 -0.09
N ASN A 478 -40.96 5.68 -1.37
CA ASN A 478 -40.63 6.58 -2.47
C ASN A 478 -41.91 7.15 -3.12
N LYS A 479 -41.77 8.29 -3.78
CA LYS A 479 -42.78 8.85 -4.68
C LYS A 479 -42.13 9.08 -6.04
N PHE A 480 -42.80 8.63 -7.10
CA PHE A 480 -42.36 8.86 -8.47
C PHE A 480 -43.48 9.53 -9.25
N ILE A 481 -43.11 10.41 -10.16
CA ILE A 481 -44.08 11.18 -10.94
C ILE A 481 -44.84 10.25 -11.90
N GLU A 482 -46.15 10.44 -11.96
CA GLU A 482 -47.04 9.76 -12.90
C GLU A 482 -47.45 10.70 -14.04
N GLY A 483 -47.59 11.99 -13.73
CA GLY A 483 -47.96 13.03 -14.67
C GLY A 483 -48.24 14.36 -13.99
N PHE A 484 -49.03 15.20 -14.65
CA PHE A 484 -49.45 16.51 -14.15
C PHE A 484 -50.97 16.66 -14.25
N GLU A 485 -51.57 17.31 -13.26
CA GLU A 485 -52.97 17.70 -13.25
C GLU A 485 -53.10 19.23 -13.16
N ILE A 486 -54.19 19.80 -13.68
CA ILE A 486 -54.46 21.24 -13.57
C ILE A 486 -55.12 21.49 -12.21
N ASN A 487 -54.47 22.29 -11.38
CA ASN A 487 -55.07 22.83 -10.19
C ASN A 487 -56.05 23.95 -10.58
N ALA A 488 -57.36 23.67 -10.49
CA ALA A 488 -58.41 24.60 -10.92
C ALA A 488 -58.45 25.91 -10.09
N ASP A 489 -57.95 25.88 -8.85
CA ASP A 489 -57.95 27.06 -7.97
C ASP A 489 -56.76 27.98 -8.24
N ALA A 490 -55.60 27.39 -8.59
CA ALA A 490 -54.37 28.13 -8.86
C ALA A 490 -54.07 28.35 -10.35
N PHE A 491 -54.82 27.70 -11.25
CA PHE A 491 -54.54 27.63 -12.69
C PHE A 491 -53.10 27.19 -13.00
N THR A 492 -52.52 26.34 -12.14
CA THR A 492 -51.15 25.81 -12.30
C THR A 492 -51.15 24.32 -12.58
N LEU A 493 -50.09 23.83 -13.24
CA LEU A 493 -49.80 22.40 -13.34
C LEU A 493 -49.26 21.92 -11.99
N GLN A 494 -49.89 20.89 -11.44
CA GLN A 494 -49.52 20.24 -10.18
C GLN A 494 -49.01 18.83 -10.46
N GLU A 495 -47.89 18.45 -9.83
CA GLU A 495 -47.32 17.10 -10.02
C GLU A 495 -48.17 16.04 -9.31
N VAL A 496 -48.46 14.96 -10.03
CA VAL A 496 -49.15 13.77 -9.50
C VAL A 496 -48.13 12.67 -9.28
N TYR A 497 -48.16 12.08 -8.09
CA TYR A 497 -47.18 11.07 -7.68
C TYR A 497 -47.83 9.74 -7.34
N THR A 498 -47.27 8.65 -7.88
CA THR A 498 -47.54 7.30 -7.40
C THR A 498 -46.65 6.98 -6.19
N PRO A 499 -47.21 6.58 -5.03
CA PRO A 499 -46.42 6.16 -3.87
C PRO A 499 -45.94 4.70 -4.01
N TYR A 500 -44.64 4.47 -3.86
CA TYR A 500 -44.01 3.15 -3.87
C TYR A 500 -43.44 2.81 -2.49
N ARG A 501 -44.11 1.87 -1.80
CA ARG A 501 -43.68 1.33 -0.49
C ARG A 501 -43.38 -0.16 -0.58
N TYR A 502 -42.13 -0.54 -0.38
CA TYR A 502 -41.69 -1.92 -0.60
C TYR A 502 -40.43 -2.24 0.22
N TRP A 503 -40.20 -3.53 0.45
CA TRP A 503 -38.93 -4.03 0.96
C TRP A 503 -37.99 -4.36 -0.19
N ARG A 504 -36.73 -3.96 -0.05
CA ARG A 504 -35.62 -4.30 -0.94
C ARG A 504 -34.59 -5.11 -0.18
N PHE A 505 -34.29 -6.30 -0.67
CA PHE A 505 -33.23 -7.15 -0.15
C PHE A 505 -32.16 -7.35 -1.20
N GLU A 506 -30.89 -7.20 -0.82
CA GLU A 506 -29.74 -7.41 -1.70
C GLU A 506 -28.67 -8.21 -0.97
N GLY A 507 -27.98 -9.09 -1.70
CA GLY A 507 -26.89 -9.90 -1.19
C GLY A 507 -25.77 -10.04 -2.21
N ASP A 508 -24.53 -10.03 -1.73
CA ASP A 508 -23.32 -10.30 -2.50
C ASP A 508 -22.37 -11.13 -1.64
N ALA A 509 -21.88 -12.24 -2.17
CA ALA A 509 -20.91 -13.09 -1.49
C ALA A 509 -19.86 -13.57 -2.47
N THR A 510 -18.59 -13.37 -2.14
CA THR A 510 -17.45 -13.84 -2.92
C THR A 510 -16.56 -14.70 -2.05
N THR A 511 -16.10 -15.83 -2.57
CA THR A 511 -15.08 -16.65 -1.90
C THR A 511 -13.86 -16.82 -2.80
N TRP A 512 -12.71 -17.05 -2.20
CA TRP A 512 -11.47 -17.33 -2.90
C TRP A 512 -10.92 -18.65 -2.42
N TRP A 513 -10.64 -19.53 -3.37
CA TRP A 513 -10.11 -20.86 -3.11
C TRP A 513 -8.89 -21.12 -4.00
N ASN A 514 -7.83 -21.68 -3.41
CA ASN A 514 -6.55 -21.89 -4.10
C ASN A 514 -5.94 -23.26 -3.75
N PRO A 515 -6.46 -24.36 -4.33
CA PRO A 515 -5.94 -25.70 -4.06
C PRO A 515 -4.57 -25.96 -4.72
N LEU A 516 -4.24 -25.24 -5.80
CA LEU A 516 -3.06 -25.52 -6.65
C LEU A 516 -1.93 -24.48 -6.48
N GLY A 517 -1.96 -23.68 -5.41
CA GLY A 517 -0.94 -22.71 -5.00
C GLY A 517 -0.84 -21.43 -5.84
N ARG A 518 -0.90 -21.53 -7.18
CA ARG A 518 -0.81 -20.38 -8.11
C ARG A 518 -2.17 -19.92 -8.63
N LEU A 519 -3.10 -20.85 -8.85
CA LEU A 519 -4.40 -20.63 -9.46
C LEU A 519 -5.45 -20.30 -8.38
N VAL A 520 -6.19 -19.21 -8.52
CA VAL A 520 -7.30 -18.87 -7.62
C VAL A 520 -8.61 -19.05 -8.34
N PHE A 521 -9.46 -19.89 -7.79
CA PHE A 521 -10.87 -19.98 -8.14
C PHE A 521 -11.67 -19.00 -7.29
N GLN A 522 -12.49 -18.18 -7.95
CA GLN A 522 -13.31 -17.15 -7.33
C GLN A 522 -14.76 -17.25 -7.81
N PRO A 523 -15.62 -17.99 -7.10
CA PRO A 523 -17.06 -17.87 -7.27
C PRO A 523 -17.57 -16.65 -6.50
N ARG A 524 -18.48 -15.91 -7.12
CA ARG A 524 -19.24 -14.80 -6.54
C ARG A 524 -20.72 -14.99 -6.85
N LEU A 525 -21.55 -14.81 -5.84
CA LEU A 525 -23.00 -14.86 -5.92
C LEU A 525 -23.54 -13.47 -5.60
N ARG A 526 -24.38 -12.93 -6.46
CA ARG A 526 -25.10 -11.67 -6.22
C ARG A 526 -26.58 -11.88 -6.49
N GLY A 527 -27.43 -11.28 -5.68
CA GLY A 527 -28.86 -11.34 -5.90
C GLY A 527 -29.61 -10.24 -5.19
N GLY A 528 -30.87 -10.08 -5.56
CA GLY A 528 -31.76 -9.13 -4.92
C GLY A 528 -33.23 -9.39 -5.21
N TYR A 529 -34.08 -8.85 -4.36
CA TYR A 529 -35.51 -9.08 -4.35
C TYR A 529 -36.25 -7.84 -3.86
N LEU A 530 -37.24 -7.41 -4.64
CA LEU A 530 -38.24 -6.42 -4.26
C LEU A 530 -39.56 -7.16 -4.00
N ASP A 531 -40.22 -6.87 -2.87
CA ASP A 531 -41.45 -7.56 -2.49
C ASP A 531 -42.70 -7.11 -3.29
N ARG A 532 -42.58 -6.07 -4.11
CA ARG A 532 -43.64 -5.53 -4.97
C ARG A 532 -43.15 -5.21 -6.38
N GLN A 533 -44.09 -5.11 -7.32
CA GLN A 533 -43.82 -4.47 -8.61
C GLN A 533 -43.68 -2.97 -8.40
N VAL A 534 -42.68 -2.40 -9.05
CA VAL A 534 -42.32 -0.99 -8.95
C VAL A 534 -41.95 -0.47 -10.33
N ASP A 535 -41.90 0.84 -10.46
CA ASP A 535 -41.45 1.51 -11.68
C ASP A 535 -40.03 1.04 -12.09
N PRO A 536 -39.71 0.87 -13.40
CA PRO A 536 -38.37 0.55 -13.90
C PRO A 536 -37.25 1.42 -13.34
N PHE A 537 -37.55 2.67 -12.99
CA PHE A 537 -36.62 3.57 -12.30
C PHE A 537 -36.03 2.97 -11.01
N MET A 538 -36.75 2.06 -10.36
CA MET A 538 -36.41 1.46 -9.07
C MET A 538 -35.96 0.00 -9.18
N HIS A 539 -35.81 -0.53 -10.40
CA HIS A 539 -35.46 -1.94 -10.62
C HIS A 539 -34.04 -2.26 -10.13
N LEU A 540 -33.82 -3.56 -9.91
CA LEU A 540 -32.52 -4.15 -9.69
C LEU A 540 -31.90 -4.45 -11.05
N TYR A 541 -30.67 -4.01 -11.27
CA TYR A 541 -29.97 -4.16 -12.54
C TYR A 541 -28.84 -5.19 -12.45
N ALA A 542 -28.80 -6.09 -13.44
CA ALA A 542 -27.82 -7.18 -13.52
C ALA A 542 -26.69 -6.93 -14.53
N GLY A 543 -26.79 -5.93 -15.40
CA GLY A 543 -25.78 -5.66 -16.43
C GLY A 543 -24.63 -4.74 -15.99
N GLY A 544 -23.65 -4.56 -16.87
CA GLY A 544 -22.55 -3.59 -16.72
C GLY A 544 -21.35 -4.10 -15.91
N LEU A 545 -20.40 -3.20 -15.64
CA LEU A 545 -19.10 -3.53 -15.02
C LEU A 545 -19.23 -4.23 -13.66
N HIS A 546 -20.25 -3.87 -12.87
CA HIS A 546 -20.49 -4.40 -11.52
C HIS A 546 -21.42 -5.63 -11.49
N GLY A 547 -22.04 -5.96 -12.63
CA GLY A 547 -22.87 -7.14 -12.83
C GLY A 547 -22.26 -8.03 -13.92
N MET A 548 -23.11 -8.49 -14.84
CA MET A 548 -22.74 -9.25 -16.03
C MET A 548 -22.12 -8.32 -17.08
N ARG A 549 -20.80 -8.47 -17.27
CA ARG A 549 -19.99 -7.54 -18.08
C ARG A 549 -20.26 -7.64 -19.59
N GLY A 550 -20.86 -8.73 -20.05
CA GLY A 550 -21.29 -8.88 -21.44
C GLY A 550 -22.48 -8.02 -21.83
N TYR A 551 -23.23 -7.49 -20.85
CA TYR A 551 -24.50 -6.79 -21.06
C TYR A 551 -24.42 -5.33 -20.60
N SER A 552 -25.19 -4.45 -21.24
CA SER A 552 -25.31 -3.04 -20.82
C SER A 552 -26.01 -2.93 -19.48
N PHE A 553 -25.69 -1.89 -18.71
CA PHE A 553 -26.21 -1.71 -17.35
C PHE A 553 -27.75 -1.78 -17.28
N TYR A 554 -28.44 -0.96 -18.07
CA TYR A 554 -29.92 -0.91 -18.10
C TYR A 554 -30.58 -2.04 -18.92
N SER A 555 -29.81 -2.98 -19.48
CA SER A 555 -30.38 -4.02 -20.33
C SER A 555 -30.88 -5.25 -19.59
N LEU A 556 -30.67 -5.35 -18.29
CA LEU A 556 -31.19 -6.47 -17.49
C LEU A 556 -31.74 -5.87 -16.20
N GLY A 557 -33.04 -5.54 -16.18
CA GLY A 557 -33.71 -4.84 -15.08
C GLY A 557 -34.98 -5.55 -14.62
N GLY A 558 -35.15 -5.71 -13.31
CA GLY A 558 -36.36 -6.32 -12.76
C GLY A 558 -36.53 -6.15 -11.26
N THR A 559 -37.58 -6.77 -10.71
CA THR A 559 -37.83 -6.81 -9.26
C THR A 559 -37.07 -7.93 -8.58
N ARG A 560 -36.47 -8.84 -9.35
CA ARG A 560 -35.63 -9.93 -8.88
C ARG A 560 -34.36 -9.94 -9.71
N THR A 561 -33.23 -10.25 -9.07
CA THR A 561 -31.97 -10.46 -9.78
C THR A 561 -31.18 -11.59 -9.16
N PHE A 562 -30.46 -12.31 -10.02
CA PHE A 562 -29.52 -13.34 -9.63
C PHE A 562 -28.35 -13.35 -10.60
N ILE A 563 -27.13 -13.40 -10.08
CA ILE A 563 -25.89 -13.51 -10.86
C ILE A 563 -24.95 -14.47 -10.13
N LEU A 564 -24.49 -15.49 -10.84
CA LEU A 564 -23.36 -16.31 -10.47
C LEU A 564 -22.19 -15.96 -11.39
N SER A 565 -21.11 -15.45 -10.81
CA SER A 565 -19.85 -15.16 -11.49
C SER A 565 -18.81 -16.19 -11.09
N LEU A 566 -18.18 -16.84 -12.06
CA LEU A 566 -17.05 -17.74 -11.84
C LEU A 566 -15.81 -17.15 -12.49
N ALA A 567 -14.73 -16.99 -11.71
CA ALA A 567 -13.46 -16.52 -12.22
C ALA A 567 -12.29 -17.44 -11.85
N LEU A 568 -11.39 -17.63 -12.82
CA LEU A 568 -10.11 -18.31 -12.65
C LEU A 568 -8.99 -17.30 -12.82
N ARG A 569 -8.28 -17.01 -11.73
CA ARG A 569 -7.19 -16.02 -11.71
C ARG A 569 -5.83 -16.71 -11.65
N HIS A 570 -4.88 -16.19 -12.42
CA HIS A 570 -3.51 -16.69 -12.46
C HIS A 570 -2.50 -15.53 -12.45
N PRO A 571 -1.46 -15.58 -11.60
CA PRO A 571 -0.34 -14.65 -11.66
C PRO A 571 0.53 -14.99 -12.87
N LEU A 572 0.35 -14.27 -13.99
CA LEU A 572 1.13 -14.46 -15.21
C LEU A 572 2.60 -14.11 -14.98
N TRP A 573 2.85 -13.07 -14.20
CA TRP A 573 4.20 -12.62 -13.88
C TRP A 573 4.24 -11.91 -12.53
N ARG A 574 5.29 -12.11 -11.74
CA ARG A 574 5.53 -11.42 -10.48
C ARG A 574 6.96 -10.89 -10.51
N ALA A 575 7.12 -9.57 -10.48
CA ALA A 575 8.44 -8.96 -10.50
C ALA A 575 9.09 -9.11 -9.12
N GLY A 576 10.39 -9.38 -9.09
CA GLY A 576 11.23 -8.97 -7.98
C GLY A 576 11.50 -7.45 -8.05
N HIS A 577 10.45 -6.63 -8.02
CA HIS A 577 10.52 -5.16 -7.97
C HIS A 577 11.28 -4.49 -9.14
N ARG A 578 10.96 -4.85 -10.40
CA ARG A 578 11.55 -4.16 -11.56
C ARG A 578 11.01 -2.74 -11.70
N ARG A 579 11.90 -1.77 -11.84
CA ARG A 579 11.58 -0.36 -12.10
C ARG A 579 11.52 -0.08 -13.61
N ILE A 580 10.44 0.55 -14.07
CA ILE A 580 10.22 1.04 -15.43
C ILE A 580 9.96 2.55 -15.32
N GLY A 581 10.99 3.37 -15.57
CA GLY A 581 10.92 4.82 -15.33
C GLY A 581 10.68 5.14 -13.85
N TRP A 582 9.63 5.88 -13.55
CA TRP A 582 9.18 6.17 -12.17
C TRP A 582 8.21 5.14 -11.59
N LEU A 583 7.75 4.16 -12.40
CA LEU A 583 6.85 3.11 -11.95
C LEU A 583 7.65 1.88 -11.52
N ARG A 584 7.31 1.32 -10.37
CA ARG A 584 7.82 0.01 -9.94
C ARG A 584 6.75 -1.03 -10.22
N LEU A 585 6.94 -1.85 -11.23
CA LEU A 585 5.98 -2.91 -11.58
C LEU A 585 6.12 -4.06 -10.57
N ASP A 586 5.01 -4.44 -9.94
CA ASP A 586 4.93 -5.47 -8.90
C ASP A 586 4.51 -6.83 -9.50
N GLY A 587 3.54 -6.83 -10.41
CA GLY A 587 3.10 -8.05 -11.07
C GLY A 587 2.03 -7.84 -12.13
N ILE A 588 1.75 -8.92 -12.85
CA ILE A 588 0.71 -9.03 -13.87
C ILE A 588 -0.11 -10.30 -13.59
N TRP A 589 -1.42 -10.15 -13.58
CA TRP A 589 -2.39 -11.22 -13.35
C TRP A 589 -3.37 -11.29 -14.51
N GLY A 590 -3.68 -12.50 -14.94
CA GLY A 590 -4.75 -12.78 -15.90
C GLY A 590 -5.92 -13.43 -15.18
N ALA A 591 -7.14 -13.16 -15.65
CA ALA A 591 -8.31 -13.91 -15.27
C ALA A 591 -9.15 -14.30 -16.49
N LEU A 592 -9.68 -15.52 -16.47
CA LEU A 592 -10.82 -15.91 -17.29
C LEU A 592 -12.04 -15.88 -16.37
N PHE A 593 -13.15 -15.31 -16.81
CA PHE A 593 -14.39 -15.31 -16.06
C PHE A 593 -15.58 -15.62 -16.96
N GLY A 594 -16.66 -16.08 -16.35
CA GLY A 594 -17.96 -16.16 -16.99
C GLY A 594 -19.06 -15.93 -15.97
N ASP A 595 -20.10 -15.24 -16.41
CA ASP A 595 -21.25 -14.89 -15.61
C ASP A 595 -22.50 -15.62 -16.15
N VAL A 596 -23.37 -16.08 -15.25
CA VAL A 596 -24.72 -16.57 -15.56
C VAL A 596 -25.73 -15.93 -14.63
N GLY A 597 -26.78 -15.34 -15.18
CA GLY A 597 -27.73 -14.58 -14.38
C GLY A 597 -28.78 -13.84 -15.20
N ASP A 598 -29.72 -13.20 -14.52
CA ASP A 598 -30.69 -12.30 -15.13
C ASP A 598 -31.28 -11.33 -14.09
N ALA A 599 -32.04 -10.35 -14.56
CA ALA A 599 -33.01 -9.62 -13.75
C ALA A 599 -34.38 -9.66 -14.43
N TRP A 600 -35.41 -10.06 -13.67
CA TRP A 600 -36.73 -10.34 -14.22
C TRP A 600 -37.85 -9.81 -13.31
N ARG A 601 -39.07 -9.75 -13.85
CA ARG A 601 -40.24 -9.15 -13.19
C ARG A 601 -41.20 -10.21 -12.68
N GLU A 602 -41.29 -11.35 -13.35
CA GLU A 602 -42.21 -12.44 -13.01
C GLU A 602 -41.86 -13.10 -11.66
N ARG A 603 -42.84 -13.79 -11.05
CA ARG A 603 -42.62 -14.54 -9.81
C ARG A 603 -41.78 -15.81 -10.01
N GLY A 604 -41.93 -16.47 -11.15
CA GLY A 604 -41.16 -17.66 -11.51
C GLY A 604 -39.82 -17.29 -12.12
N PHE A 605 -38.85 -18.20 -12.01
CA PHE A 605 -37.59 -18.16 -12.76
C PHE A 605 -37.45 -19.49 -13.49
N THR A 606 -37.20 -19.43 -14.80
CA THR A 606 -36.87 -20.61 -15.60
C THR A 606 -35.40 -20.53 -16.00
N PRO A 607 -34.59 -21.59 -15.81
CA PRO A 607 -33.15 -21.57 -16.12
C PRO A 607 -32.85 -21.14 -17.57
N GLU A 608 -33.77 -21.37 -18.50
CA GLU A 608 -33.66 -20.97 -19.91
C GLU A 608 -33.68 -19.45 -20.11
N GLN A 609 -34.19 -18.68 -19.14
CA GLN A 609 -34.15 -17.22 -19.16
C GLN A 609 -32.76 -16.67 -18.81
N ALA A 610 -31.91 -17.45 -18.14
CA ALA A 610 -30.60 -16.98 -17.70
C ALA A 610 -29.72 -16.54 -18.87
N LYS A 611 -29.21 -15.31 -18.78
CA LYS A 611 -28.21 -14.78 -19.70
C LYS A 611 -26.83 -15.27 -19.29
N ARG A 612 -25.92 -15.35 -20.24
CA ARG A 612 -24.56 -15.86 -20.09
C ARG A 612 -23.56 -14.94 -20.75
N ASP A 613 -22.41 -14.77 -20.13
CA ASP A 613 -21.26 -14.14 -20.76
C ASP A 613 -19.95 -14.86 -20.43
N ILE A 614 -18.91 -14.52 -21.19
CA ILE A 614 -17.54 -14.90 -20.88
C ILE A 614 -16.62 -13.71 -21.13
N GLY A 615 -15.52 -13.64 -20.39
CA GLY A 615 -14.53 -12.62 -20.62
C GLY A 615 -13.15 -12.92 -20.07
N LEU A 616 -12.22 -12.07 -20.48
CA LEU A 616 -10.83 -12.08 -20.10
C LEU A 616 -10.47 -10.77 -19.40
N GLU A 617 -9.65 -10.85 -18.37
CA GLU A 617 -9.17 -9.71 -17.61
C GLU A 617 -7.65 -9.79 -17.50
N LEU A 618 -6.96 -8.68 -17.77
CA LEU A 618 -5.54 -8.52 -17.52
C LEU A 618 -5.36 -7.36 -16.55
N ARG A 619 -4.71 -7.62 -15.41
CA ARG A 619 -4.43 -6.61 -14.39
C ARG A 619 -2.94 -6.50 -14.15
N ALA A 620 -2.40 -5.29 -14.24
CA ALA A 620 -1.02 -4.97 -13.88
C ALA A 620 -1.02 -4.10 -12.62
N LYS A 621 -0.16 -4.41 -11.65
CA LYS A 621 0.02 -3.63 -10.42
C LYS A 621 1.41 -3.00 -10.42
N PHE A 622 1.43 -1.73 -10.05
CA PHE A 622 2.61 -0.90 -9.95
C PHE A 622 2.62 -0.18 -8.60
N TYR A 623 3.77 0.38 -8.26
CA TYR A 623 3.89 1.47 -7.32
C TYR A 623 4.37 2.71 -8.08
N SER A 624 3.61 3.79 -8.03
CA SER A 624 3.94 5.07 -8.63
C SER A 624 4.71 5.95 -7.64
N TRP A 625 4.75 7.27 -7.85
CA TRP A 625 5.50 8.23 -7.02
C TRP A 625 5.31 7.97 -5.53
N TYR A 626 6.35 8.18 -4.72
CA TYR A 626 6.32 7.97 -3.27
C TYR A 626 5.87 6.56 -2.81
N GLY A 627 5.80 5.57 -3.72
CA GLY A 627 5.34 4.23 -3.40
C GLY A 627 3.82 4.08 -3.36
N TYR A 628 3.05 4.94 -4.04
CA TYR A 628 1.59 4.79 -4.12
C TYR A 628 1.18 3.56 -4.94
N PRO A 629 0.31 2.66 -4.44
CA PRO A 629 -0.11 1.51 -5.22
C PRO A 629 -1.02 1.95 -6.37
N THR A 630 -0.72 1.48 -7.58
CA THR A 630 -1.48 1.79 -8.79
C THR A 630 -1.79 0.48 -9.51
N ALA A 631 -3.00 0.32 -10.03
CA ALA A 631 -3.38 -0.85 -10.82
C ALA A 631 -4.09 -0.44 -12.11
N VAL A 632 -3.72 -1.09 -13.21
CA VAL A 632 -4.40 -0.94 -14.50
C VAL A 632 -5.02 -2.28 -14.85
N THR A 633 -6.32 -2.27 -15.15
CA THR A 633 -7.09 -3.45 -15.54
C THR A 633 -7.69 -3.23 -16.92
N LEU A 634 -7.49 -4.20 -17.81
CA LEU A 634 -8.17 -4.32 -19.10
C LEU A 634 -9.09 -5.53 -19.03
N SER A 635 -10.38 -5.34 -19.30
CA SER A 635 -11.36 -6.43 -19.32
C SER A 635 -12.12 -6.41 -20.64
N ALA A 636 -12.29 -7.57 -21.25
CA ALA A 636 -13.14 -7.77 -22.42
C ALA A 636 -14.16 -8.86 -22.12
N ALA A 637 -15.44 -8.61 -22.40
CA ALA A 637 -16.54 -9.53 -22.15
C ALA A 637 -17.45 -9.63 -23.36
N ARG A 638 -18.07 -10.78 -23.58
CA ARG A 638 -19.06 -11.00 -24.64
C ARG A 638 -20.28 -11.72 -24.08
N GLY A 639 -21.44 -11.08 -24.18
CA GLY A 639 -22.73 -11.74 -23.95
C GLY A 639 -23.11 -12.64 -25.13
N PHE A 640 -23.86 -13.72 -24.88
CA PHE A 640 -24.26 -14.68 -25.90
C PHE A 640 -25.73 -14.61 -26.30
N ASP A 641 -26.55 -13.96 -25.48
CA ASP A 641 -27.99 -14.06 -25.61
C ASP A 641 -28.58 -12.85 -26.35
N THR A 642 -29.56 -13.10 -27.22
CA THR A 642 -30.37 -12.06 -27.87
C THR A 642 -31.70 -11.93 -27.14
N PHE A 643 -32.10 -10.70 -26.81
CA PHE A 643 -33.37 -10.45 -26.13
C PHE A 643 -33.88 -9.04 -26.45
N SER A 644 -35.16 -8.79 -26.17
CA SER A 644 -35.77 -7.49 -26.36
C SER A 644 -36.42 -7.02 -25.07
N ILE A 645 -36.30 -5.73 -24.77
CA ILE A 645 -36.99 -5.08 -23.66
C ILE A 645 -37.97 -4.07 -24.24
N THR A 646 -39.21 -4.11 -23.77
CA THR A 646 -40.21 -3.11 -24.10
C THR A 646 -40.47 -2.21 -22.89
N GLU A 647 -40.15 -0.93 -23.04
CA GLU A 647 -40.35 0.13 -22.04
C GLU A 647 -40.95 1.36 -22.71
N ASN A 648 -41.97 1.97 -22.08
CA ASN A 648 -42.65 3.17 -22.60
C ASN A 648 -43.02 3.06 -24.09
N LEU A 649 -43.59 1.92 -24.49
CA LEU A 649 -43.98 1.58 -25.87
C LEU A 649 -42.84 1.50 -26.90
N ARG A 650 -41.57 1.62 -26.48
CA ARG A 650 -40.38 1.37 -27.30
C ARG A 650 -39.83 -0.02 -27.00
N THR A 651 -39.60 -0.81 -28.04
CA THR A 651 -38.94 -2.12 -27.92
C THR A 651 -37.50 -2.00 -28.38
N THR A 652 -36.56 -2.18 -27.45
CA THR A 652 -35.12 -2.18 -27.72
C THR A 652 -34.65 -3.62 -27.82
N ARG A 653 -34.06 -3.98 -28.97
CA ARG A 653 -33.46 -5.29 -29.19
C ARG A 653 -31.97 -5.25 -28.85
N TYR A 654 -31.52 -6.19 -28.02
CA TYR A 654 -30.14 -6.37 -27.63
C TYR A 654 -29.54 -7.59 -28.33
N GLU A 655 -28.38 -7.39 -28.95
CA GLU A 655 -27.64 -8.43 -29.68
C GLU A 655 -26.29 -8.74 -29.02
N PRO A 656 -25.74 -9.96 -29.23
CA PRO A 656 -24.42 -10.35 -28.73
C PRO A 656 -23.30 -9.41 -29.21
N GLN A 657 -22.70 -8.65 -28.30
CA GLN A 657 -21.62 -7.72 -28.60
C GLN A 657 -20.44 -7.86 -27.63
N TRP A 658 -19.25 -7.51 -28.11
CA TRP A 658 -18.08 -7.36 -27.26
C TRP A 658 -18.14 -6.03 -26.50
N ARG A 659 -17.79 -6.08 -25.22
CA ARG A 659 -17.66 -4.91 -24.36
C ARG A 659 -16.25 -4.87 -23.77
N TYR A 660 -15.69 -3.68 -23.72
CA TYR A 660 -14.32 -3.43 -23.27
C TYR A 660 -14.33 -2.43 -22.12
N TYR A 661 -13.51 -2.71 -21.10
CA TYR A 661 -13.39 -1.88 -19.90
C TYR A 661 -11.91 -1.62 -19.62
N LEU A 662 -11.57 -0.36 -19.39
CA LEU A 662 -10.29 0.08 -18.87
C LEU A 662 -10.53 0.66 -17.47
N THR A 663 -9.85 0.12 -16.47
CA THR A 663 -9.91 0.63 -15.10
C THR A 663 -8.51 1.01 -14.64
N VAL A 664 -8.32 2.24 -14.19
CA VAL A 664 -7.10 2.71 -13.53
C VAL A 664 -7.44 3.03 -12.08
N LEU A 665 -6.82 2.29 -11.16
CA LEU A 665 -7.01 2.44 -9.72
C LEU A 665 -5.73 3.00 -9.10
N PHE A 666 -5.89 4.03 -8.30
CA PHE A 666 -4.88 4.49 -7.35
C PHE A 666 -5.41 4.06 -5.99
N ASP A 667 -4.70 3.16 -5.31
CA ASP A 667 -5.13 2.55 -4.05
C ASP A 667 -4.98 3.59 -2.92
N PHE A 668 -5.91 4.54 -2.89
CA PHE A 668 -6.10 5.45 -1.76
C PHE A 668 -7.01 4.74 -0.75
N GLU A 669 -6.50 3.73 -0.04
CA GLU A 669 -7.10 3.33 1.24
C GLU A 669 -6.84 4.38 2.34
N THR A 670 -6.20 5.50 1.98
CA THR A 670 -5.96 6.64 2.86
C THR A 670 -7.11 7.65 2.75
N ILE A 671 -7.78 7.86 3.88
CA ILE A 671 -8.70 8.97 4.25
C ILE A 671 -10.17 8.80 3.83
N PHE A 672 -10.49 8.12 2.72
CA PHE A 672 -11.88 7.99 2.27
C PHE A 672 -12.31 6.51 2.26
N PRO A 673 -13.30 6.08 3.09
CA PRO A 673 -13.93 4.79 2.85
C PRO A 673 -14.44 4.80 1.42
N SER A 674 -14.22 3.70 0.70
CA SER A 674 -14.70 3.45 -0.64
C SER A 674 -16.14 3.95 -0.77
N ALA A 675 -16.31 5.15 -1.31
CA ALA A 675 -17.62 5.69 -1.57
C ALA A 675 -18.33 4.69 -2.49
N PRO A 676 -19.59 4.34 -2.22
CA PRO A 676 -20.35 3.42 -3.04
C PRO A 676 -20.76 4.12 -4.35
N PHE A 677 -19.79 4.60 -5.14
CA PHE A 677 -20.01 5.07 -6.51
C PHE A 677 -20.21 3.86 -7.43
N ALA A 678 -21.27 3.12 -7.15
CA ALA A 678 -21.90 2.12 -8.01
C ALA A 678 -23.38 1.95 -7.63
N ARG A 679 -24.03 3.01 -7.11
CA ARG A 679 -25.49 3.10 -7.01
C ARG A 679 -25.94 4.41 -7.65
N ARG A 680 -26.33 4.31 -8.94
CA ARG A 680 -27.45 4.96 -9.62
C ARG A 680 -27.41 4.59 -11.09
#